data_AF-A0A932JA77-F1
#
_entry.id   AF-A0A932JA77-F1
#
_cell.length_a   1.000
_cell.length_b   1.000
_cell.length_c   1.000
_cell.angle_alpha   90.00
_cell.angle_beta   90.00
_cell.angle_gamma   90.00
#
_symmetry.space_group_name_H-M   'P 1'
#
loop_
_entity.id
_entity.type
_entity.pdbx_description
1 polymer ?
#
loop_
_entity_poly.entity_id
_entity_poly.type
_entity_poly.pdbx_seq_one_letter_code
_entity_poly.pdbx_strand_id
1 'polypeptide(L)'
;MAQSLEALLDSLTMEGTLYERLPDNAVRCYACGHRCLIKEGRRGICQVRFNEGGTLKVPWGYVGALQCDPTEKKPFFHIYPGSDTLTFGMLGCDFHCAYCLSPNTHIATSEGTKPIASLFAEGRTLRRAGDEEVRRPTREVAVYTRTGQARRVEKLFRHPYRGQMKRIRAWYLPPLECTPEHELLATTAPSVSPQFVQSGRLTPDHLLAVPKRFAFSHSVTVNTAELLKPLVKPYHVEHTINRETLAEVLQLSAEGLSSREIGGRIGKEASHVRHLRSKLNRGVWDLERLGKVNAGLTVEDGYVRLPKEHRPGIPLALALDTRLAKLLGYYCAEGCVVRSKDRVHSAVLNFSFGHHEESLADEVIGLLNDVFGVQAQKVYRETTVGVAVSKASIALCFESLCGHGARTKRVPPPLFEAHREVADAFLRAYAEGDGSTRANGLTQIHTVSEELAHGVAWLALKLGMLPSLSRHHLGDRPILGRQVKASPYQYAVNWYFGEHRRKFAFEDDNHWYVRIRGIETFDYDGDVYNLQVEGEHSYLANLLATHNCQNWQTSQTLRDDVAGAPPQIVTPQELVNYGLRAGAKLVGSSYNEPLITSEWAVAVFKEAGKHGLQCVYISNGNVTRDALEHIRPYTIGYKIDLKSMSDKRYRQLGGVLRNTLDGIKLAKEMGFWVEVVTLVIPGFNDSNEELMEAAQYIESVSPEIPWHVTAFHPDYKMTEPDPTRASTLIRAAEIGQEAGLQFVYAGNLSGQVGEYENTFCPSCNHKLIARYGYVILDYQIADDGCCPNCKAAIPGIWPKRAEVRLGTTGDLYRRVPRRVR
;
A
#
# COMPACT_ATOMS: atom_id res chain seq x y z
N MET A 1 21.56 -18.27 -3.00
CA MET A 1 20.16 -17.85 -3.25
C MET A 1 19.46 -17.80 -1.89
N ALA A 2 18.73 -16.73 -1.57
CA ALA A 2 17.96 -16.69 -0.32
C ALA A 2 16.87 -17.77 -0.37
N GLN A 3 16.77 -18.59 0.67
CA GLN A 3 15.72 -19.62 0.80
C GLN A 3 14.34 -18.91 0.78
N SER A 4 13.37 -19.43 0.00
CA SER A 4 12.00 -18.88 0.01
C SER A 4 11.37 -19.08 1.39
N LEU A 5 10.38 -18.24 1.75
CA LEU A 5 9.66 -18.43 3.02
C LEU A 5 9.02 -19.82 3.09
N GLU A 6 8.45 -20.31 1.99
CA GLU A 6 7.92 -21.67 1.90
C GLU A 6 9.00 -22.72 2.18
N ALA A 7 10.17 -22.65 1.51
CA ALA A 7 11.25 -23.61 1.72
C ALA A 7 11.85 -23.52 3.13
N LEU A 8 11.85 -22.33 3.75
CA LEU A 8 12.26 -22.14 5.14
C LEU A 8 11.25 -22.77 6.10
N LEU A 9 9.95 -22.56 5.87
CA LEU A 9 8.90 -23.16 6.70
C LEU A 9 8.84 -24.68 6.53
N ASP A 10 9.05 -25.19 5.32
CA ASP A 10 9.09 -26.64 5.05
C ASP A 10 10.28 -27.30 5.75
N SER A 11 11.44 -26.61 5.82
CA SER A 11 12.58 -27.06 6.61
C SER A 11 12.36 -27.00 8.13
N LEU A 12 11.36 -26.22 8.56
CA LEU A 12 10.95 -26.04 9.95
C LEU A 12 9.66 -26.84 10.21
N THR A 13 9.71 -28.12 9.87
CA THR A 13 8.61 -29.06 10.11
C THR A 13 9.05 -30.33 10.82
N MET A 14 8.09 -31.04 11.37
CA MET A 14 8.23 -32.41 11.86
C MET A 14 7.06 -33.28 11.41
N GLU A 15 7.12 -34.59 11.65
CA GLU A 15 5.94 -35.46 11.49
C GLU A 15 4.85 -35.07 12.51
N GLY A 16 3.64 -34.85 12.01
CA GLY A 16 2.48 -34.55 12.84
C GLY A 16 1.93 -35.77 13.56
N THR A 17 1.07 -35.54 14.54
CA THR A 17 0.43 -36.63 15.31
C THR A 17 -1.08 -36.70 15.08
N LEU A 18 -1.67 -35.65 14.49
CA LEU A 18 -3.11 -35.51 14.28
C LEU A 18 -3.52 -35.90 12.87
N TYR A 19 -3.25 -37.15 12.46
CA TYR A 19 -3.61 -37.63 11.13
C TYR A 19 -3.72 -39.15 11.01
N GLU A 20 -4.42 -39.60 9.98
CA GLU A 20 -4.48 -40.99 9.54
C GLU A 20 -3.72 -41.17 8.21
N ARG A 21 -2.94 -42.26 8.09
CA ARG A 21 -2.33 -42.69 6.82
C ARG A 21 -3.35 -43.48 6.00
N LEU A 22 -3.45 -43.18 4.72
CA LEU A 22 -4.37 -43.80 3.78
C LEU A 22 -3.61 -44.45 2.60
N PRO A 23 -4.27 -45.27 1.76
CA PRO A 23 -3.68 -45.81 0.54
C PRO A 23 -3.13 -44.72 -0.40
N ASP A 24 -2.25 -45.12 -1.33
CA ASP A 24 -1.62 -44.25 -2.33
C ASP A 24 -0.87 -43.05 -1.74
N ASN A 25 -0.23 -43.27 -0.58
CA ASN A 25 0.46 -42.24 0.20
C ASN A 25 -0.43 -41.05 0.57
N ALA A 26 -1.76 -41.16 0.56
CA ALA A 26 -2.63 -40.08 1.01
C ALA A 26 -2.66 -40.01 2.55
N VAL A 27 -2.99 -38.84 3.09
CA VAL A 27 -3.20 -38.65 4.54
C VAL A 27 -4.49 -37.89 4.80
N ARG A 28 -5.15 -38.18 5.92
CA ARG A 28 -6.28 -37.38 6.42
C ARG A 28 -5.87 -36.66 7.70
N CYS A 29 -5.80 -35.34 7.61
CA CYS A 29 -5.43 -34.48 8.75
C CYS A 29 -6.64 -34.26 9.65
N TYR A 30 -6.46 -34.30 10.97
CA TYR A 30 -7.50 -34.05 11.98
C TYR A 30 -7.25 -32.81 12.83
N ALA A 31 -6.28 -31.97 12.47
CA ALA A 31 -5.92 -30.80 13.27
C ALA A 31 -7.06 -29.78 13.44
N CYS A 32 -7.95 -29.67 12.44
CA CYS A 32 -9.12 -28.78 12.46
C CYS A 32 -10.30 -29.42 11.73
N GLY A 33 -11.47 -28.79 11.84
CA GLY A 33 -12.76 -29.26 11.34
C GLY A 33 -12.85 -29.41 9.82
N HIS A 34 -11.86 -28.91 9.06
CA HIS A 34 -11.75 -29.17 7.62
C HIS A 34 -11.42 -30.62 7.27
N ARG A 35 -10.80 -31.36 8.22
CA ARG A 35 -10.41 -32.77 8.06
C ARG A 35 -9.78 -33.11 6.70
N CYS A 36 -8.84 -32.26 6.24
CA CYS A 36 -8.33 -32.29 4.87
C CYS A 36 -7.82 -33.69 4.47
N LEU A 37 -8.26 -34.18 3.31
CA LEU A 37 -7.62 -35.28 2.61
C LEU A 37 -6.48 -34.72 1.75
N ILE A 38 -5.24 -35.01 2.12
CA ILE A 38 -4.04 -34.45 1.50
C ILE A 38 -3.32 -35.57 0.74
N LYS A 39 -3.34 -35.51 -0.59
CA LYS A 39 -2.63 -36.47 -1.45
C LYS A 39 -1.12 -36.24 -1.41
N GLU A 40 -0.35 -37.21 -1.86
CA GLU A 40 1.12 -37.12 -1.96
C GLU A 40 1.57 -35.81 -2.64
N GLY A 41 2.54 -35.12 -2.04
CA GLY A 41 3.09 -33.86 -2.54
C GLY A 41 2.14 -32.66 -2.48
N ARG A 42 1.01 -32.75 -1.77
CA ARG A 42 0.03 -31.65 -1.62
C ARG A 42 0.04 -31.05 -0.22
N ARG A 43 -0.49 -29.82 -0.11
CA ARG A 43 -0.71 -29.09 1.14
C ARG A 43 -2.19 -29.17 1.55
N GLY A 44 -2.45 -29.14 2.85
CA GLY A 44 -3.79 -28.96 3.39
C GLY A 44 -4.29 -27.53 3.18
N ILE A 45 -5.56 -27.27 3.49
CA ILE A 45 -6.17 -25.95 3.23
C ILE A 45 -5.34 -24.82 3.85
N CYS A 46 -4.77 -25.03 5.05
CA CYS A 46 -3.95 -24.05 5.77
C CYS A 46 -2.58 -23.75 5.16
N GLN A 47 -2.17 -24.48 4.12
CA GLN A 47 -0.89 -24.41 3.41
C GLN A 47 0.36 -24.76 4.23
N VAL A 48 0.32 -24.66 5.56
CA VAL A 48 1.46 -24.93 6.44
C VAL A 48 1.58 -26.39 6.88
N ARG A 49 0.58 -27.22 6.59
CA ARG A 49 0.64 -28.69 6.76
C ARG A 49 0.63 -29.36 5.39
N PHE A 50 1.52 -30.31 5.15
CA PHE A 50 1.66 -30.95 3.83
C PHE A 50 2.06 -32.41 3.93
N ASN A 51 1.83 -33.16 2.86
CA ASN A 51 2.08 -34.59 2.81
C ASN A 51 3.32 -34.89 1.97
N GLU A 52 4.26 -35.64 2.55
CA GLU A 52 5.48 -36.10 1.91
C GLU A 52 5.69 -37.58 2.25
N GLY A 53 5.65 -38.45 1.23
CA GLY A 53 5.83 -39.90 1.38
C GLY A 53 4.79 -40.55 2.31
N GLY A 54 3.54 -40.10 2.28
CA GLY A 54 2.49 -40.57 3.19
C GLY A 54 2.67 -40.12 4.65
N THR A 55 3.52 -39.12 4.90
CA THR A 55 3.79 -38.55 6.22
C THR A 55 3.33 -37.10 6.25
N LEU A 56 2.44 -36.75 7.20
CA LEU A 56 2.00 -35.38 7.37
C LEU A 56 3.10 -34.56 8.06
N LYS A 57 3.66 -33.57 7.37
CA LYS A 57 4.58 -32.57 7.90
C LYS A 57 3.80 -31.41 8.51
N VAL A 58 4.19 -30.99 9.71
CA VAL A 58 3.54 -29.92 10.48
C VAL A 58 4.55 -28.87 10.95
N PRO A 59 4.15 -27.59 11.13
CA PRO A 59 5.07 -26.54 11.56
C PRO A 59 5.76 -26.81 12.90
N TRP A 60 7.05 -26.51 13.00
CA TRP A 60 7.86 -26.78 14.20
C TRP A 60 9.04 -25.81 14.37
N GLY A 61 9.38 -25.47 15.62
CA GLY A 61 10.64 -24.78 15.93
C GLY A 61 10.68 -23.29 15.60
N TYR A 62 9.52 -22.64 15.44
CA TYR A 62 9.45 -21.20 15.21
C TYR A 62 8.17 -20.55 15.72
N VAL A 63 8.14 -19.22 15.78
CA VAL A 63 6.94 -18.40 15.97
C VAL A 63 6.87 -17.24 14.97
N GLY A 64 5.67 -16.87 14.56
CA GLY A 64 5.38 -15.69 13.72
C GLY A 64 4.97 -14.45 14.54
N ALA A 65 4.48 -14.67 15.77
CA ALA A 65 4.15 -13.61 16.72
C ALA A 65 4.42 -14.09 18.16
N LEU A 66 4.95 -13.19 18.99
CA LEU A 66 5.26 -13.44 20.40
C LEU A 66 5.07 -12.15 21.22
N GLN A 67 4.25 -12.17 22.27
CA GLN A 67 4.11 -11.06 23.22
C GLN A 67 3.85 -11.60 24.63
N CYS A 68 4.12 -10.78 25.64
CA CYS A 68 3.63 -10.99 27.00
C CYS A 68 2.69 -9.85 27.37
N ASP A 69 1.41 -10.19 27.57
CA ASP A 69 0.29 -9.26 27.72
C ASP A 69 -0.56 -9.65 28.96
N PRO A 70 -1.40 -8.74 29.50
CA PRO A 70 -2.39 -9.09 30.51
C PRO A 70 -3.28 -10.26 30.09
N THR A 71 -3.60 -11.16 31.01
CA THR A 71 -4.49 -12.30 30.76
C THR A 71 -5.89 -11.86 30.30
N GLU A 72 -6.38 -10.73 30.82
CA GLU A 72 -7.66 -10.12 30.44
C GLU A 72 -7.74 -9.78 28.94
N LYS A 73 -6.59 -9.53 28.30
CA LYS A 73 -6.55 -9.24 26.86
C LYS A 73 -6.79 -10.48 26.00
N LYS A 74 -6.65 -11.69 26.56
CA LYS A 74 -6.97 -12.97 25.90
C LYS A 74 -8.38 -13.45 26.25
N PRO A 75 -9.30 -12.48 26.41
CA PRO A 75 -10.50 -12.54 27.25
C PRO A 75 -10.62 -13.80 28.13
N PHE A 76 -9.68 -13.95 29.06
CA PHE A 76 -9.78 -14.91 30.16
C PHE A 76 -10.00 -14.12 31.44
N PHE A 77 -11.25 -13.96 31.86
CA PHE A 77 -11.59 -13.19 33.07
C PHE A 77 -11.66 -14.08 34.31
N HIS A 78 -11.83 -15.38 34.12
CA HIS A 78 -11.97 -16.38 35.18
C HIS A 78 -10.80 -17.36 35.22
N ILE A 79 -9.67 -17.03 34.58
CA ILE A 79 -8.41 -17.75 34.73
C ILE A 79 -7.34 -16.74 35.13
N TYR A 80 -6.80 -16.85 36.34
CA TYR A 80 -5.65 -16.05 36.80
C TYR A 80 -5.77 -14.53 36.50
N PRO A 81 -6.90 -13.86 36.82
CA PRO A 81 -7.02 -12.40 36.65
C PRO A 81 -5.90 -11.64 37.38
N GLY A 82 -5.47 -10.54 36.79
CA GLY A 82 -4.36 -9.69 37.24
C GLY A 82 -2.98 -10.21 36.84
N SER A 83 -2.88 -11.39 36.24
CA SER A 83 -1.59 -11.93 35.79
C SER A 83 -1.25 -11.54 34.34
N ASP A 84 -0.05 -11.93 33.90
CA ASP A 84 0.41 -11.77 32.52
C ASP A 84 0.49 -13.16 31.85
N THR A 85 0.15 -13.22 30.56
CA THR A 85 0.20 -14.41 29.70
C THR A 85 1.23 -14.19 28.59
N LEU A 86 2.26 -15.04 28.53
CA LEU A 86 3.11 -15.14 27.34
C LEU A 86 2.29 -15.82 26.24
N THR A 87 2.02 -15.11 25.16
CA THR A 87 1.26 -15.66 24.03
C THR A 87 2.16 -15.78 22.82
N PHE A 88 2.04 -16.88 22.09
CA PHE A 88 2.72 -17.09 20.82
C PHE A 88 1.73 -17.53 19.73
N GLY A 89 2.11 -17.32 18.47
CA GLY A 89 1.40 -17.77 17.28
C GLY A 89 2.37 -18.07 16.17
N MET A 90 2.00 -18.97 15.27
CA MET A 90 2.81 -19.35 14.10
C MET A 90 2.29 -18.64 12.85
N LEU A 91 2.64 -19.15 11.67
CA LEU A 91 2.17 -18.63 10.39
C LEU A 91 1.09 -19.57 9.82
N GLY A 92 0.17 -19.02 9.03
CA GLY A 92 -0.98 -19.71 8.42
C GLY A 92 -2.30 -19.53 9.20
N CYS A 93 -3.41 -19.96 8.60
CA CYS A 93 -4.75 -19.99 9.20
C CYS A 93 -5.57 -21.07 8.47
N ASP A 94 -6.76 -21.43 8.96
CA ASP A 94 -7.69 -22.29 8.24
C ASP A 94 -8.85 -21.52 7.52
N PHE A 95 -8.90 -20.17 7.61
CA PHE A 95 -9.88 -19.24 6.95
C PHE A 95 -9.27 -18.31 5.84
N HIS A 96 -10.04 -17.84 4.83
CA HIS A 96 -9.55 -17.20 3.57
C HIS A 96 -9.61 -15.64 3.46
N CYS A 97 -8.80 -15.02 2.55
CA CYS A 97 -8.89 -13.61 2.06
C CYS A 97 -8.44 -13.36 0.58
N ALA A 98 -8.78 -12.19 0.01
CA ALA A 98 -8.63 -11.67 -1.37
C ALA A 98 -8.88 -10.13 -1.44
N TYR A 99 -7.89 -9.30 -1.78
CA TYR A 99 -8.06 -7.83 -1.92
C TYR A 99 -7.13 -7.19 -2.96
N CYS A 100 -7.61 -6.83 -4.14
CA CYS A 100 -6.74 -6.22 -5.15
C CYS A 100 -7.46 -5.30 -6.16
N LEU A 101 -6.66 -4.52 -6.91
CA LEU A 101 -7.02 -3.59 -7.98
C LEU A 101 -6.66 -4.15 -9.37
N SER A 102 -7.29 -3.64 -10.43
CA SER A 102 -6.90 -3.96 -11.81
C SER A 102 -5.56 -3.30 -12.21
N PRO A 103 -4.79 -3.86 -13.18
CA PRO A 103 -3.43 -3.42 -13.54
C PRO A 103 -3.33 -1.97 -14.01
N ASN A 104 -4.39 -1.45 -14.63
CA ASN A 104 -4.43 -0.12 -15.25
C ASN A 104 -4.82 0.99 -14.26
N THR A 105 -5.03 0.65 -12.99
CA THR A 105 -5.40 1.61 -11.95
C THR A 105 -4.25 2.59 -11.71
N HIS A 106 -4.49 3.89 -11.91
CA HIS A 106 -3.47 4.93 -11.75
C HIS A 106 -3.34 5.34 -10.29
N ILE A 107 -2.15 5.23 -9.73
CA ILE A 107 -1.82 5.60 -8.36
C ILE A 107 -1.23 7.00 -8.34
N ALA A 108 -1.72 7.88 -7.47
CA ALA A 108 -1.16 9.23 -7.31
C ALA A 108 0.15 9.19 -6.49
N THR A 109 1.27 9.51 -7.14
CA THR A 109 2.61 9.49 -6.54
C THR A 109 3.20 10.91 -6.46
N SER A 110 4.33 11.03 -5.75
CA SER A 110 5.16 12.25 -5.72
C SER A 110 5.81 12.61 -7.08
N GLU A 111 5.65 11.78 -8.11
CA GLU A 111 6.22 11.99 -9.44
C GLU A 111 5.16 12.04 -10.53
N GLY A 112 3.89 12.14 -10.14
CA GLY A 112 2.75 12.05 -11.03
C GLY A 112 1.97 10.76 -10.84
N THR A 113 1.01 10.51 -11.70
CA THR A 113 0.19 9.30 -11.64
C THR A 113 0.81 8.17 -12.45
N LYS A 114 0.79 6.94 -11.93
CA LYS A 114 1.29 5.76 -12.66
C LYS A 114 0.36 4.56 -12.53
N PRO A 115 0.16 3.75 -13.59
CA PRO A 115 -0.52 2.47 -13.45
C PRO A 115 0.16 1.60 -12.39
N ILE A 116 -0.63 0.93 -11.55
CA ILE A 116 -0.14 0.10 -10.46
C ILE A 116 0.74 -1.06 -10.97
N ALA A 117 0.43 -1.62 -12.14
CA ALA A 117 1.27 -2.64 -12.78
C ALA A 117 2.63 -2.08 -13.23
N SER A 118 2.70 -0.81 -13.66
CA SER A 118 3.97 -0.16 -14.00
C SER A 118 4.82 0.12 -12.76
N LEU A 119 4.19 0.57 -11.66
CA LEU A 119 4.87 0.70 -10.36
C LEU A 119 5.45 -0.64 -9.91
N PHE A 120 4.66 -1.72 -10.05
CA PHE A 120 5.11 -3.08 -9.81
C PHE A 120 6.32 -3.45 -10.69
N ALA A 121 6.25 -3.19 -11.99
CA ALA A 121 7.33 -3.49 -12.94
C ALA A 121 8.66 -2.78 -12.62
N GLU A 122 8.60 -1.54 -12.11
CA GLU A 122 9.78 -0.76 -11.65
C GLU A 122 10.39 -1.30 -10.33
N GLY A 123 9.71 -2.20 -9.65
CA GLY A 123 10.15 -2.79 -8.39
C GLY A 123 11.16 -3.93 -8.57
N ARG A 124 12.05 -4.10 -7.59
CA ARG A 124 12.91 -5.28 -7.47
C ARG A 124 12.13 -6.39 -6.76
N THR A 125 12.18 -7.60 -7.30
CA THR A 125 11.60 -8.79 -6.68
C THR A 125 12.15 -9.00 -5.27
N LEU A 126 11.24 -9.01 -4.29
CA LEU A 126 11.52 -9.48 -2.94
C LEU A 126 11.24 -10.98 -2.83
N ARG A 127 10.15 -11.44 -3.47
CA ARG A 127 9.67 -12.82 -3.40
C ARG A 127 8.80 -13.17 -4.62
N ARG A 128 8.82 -14.43 -5.04
CA ARG A 128 7.85 -15.07 -5.95
C ARG A 128 7.40 -16.40 -5.34
N ALA A 129 6.12 -16.74 -5.41
CA ALA A 129 5.62 -18.11 -5.22
C ALA A 129 4.55 -18.42 -6.27
N GLY A 130 4.82 -19.41 -7.12
CA GLY A 130 3.99 -19.64 -8.31
C GLY A 130 3.91 -18.40 -9.19
N ASP A 131 2.68 -17.99 -9.53
CA ASP A 131 2.37 -16.81 -10.33
C ASP A 131 2.22 -15.52 -9.49
N GLU A 132 2.28 -15.62 -8.17
CA GLU A 132 2.26 -14.47 -7.26
C GLU A 132 3.67 -13.85 -7.12
N GLU A 133 3.73 -12.53 -6.97
CA GLU A 133 5.01 -11.83 -6.84
C GLU A 133 4.91 -10.59 -5.94
N VAL A 134 5.93 -10.43 -5.09
CA VAL A 134 6.11 -9.28 -4.21
C VAL A 134 7.36 -8.52 -4.61
N ARG A 135 7.23 -7.21 -4.79
CA ARG A 135 8.35 -6.33 -5.14
C ARG A 135 8.50 -5.20 -4.15
N ARG A 136 9.71 -4.66 -4.06
CA ARG A 136 10.00 -3.38 -3.40
C ARG A 136 10.35 -2.36 -4.48
N PRO A 137 9.88 -1.10 -4.39
CA PRO A 137 10.36 -0.06 -5.29
C PRO A 137 11.90 -0.01 -5.33
N THR A 138 12.49 0.12 -6.52
CA THR A 138 13.95 0.21 -6.72
C THR A 138 14.53 1.56 -6.27
N ARG A 139 13.66 2.57 -6.25
CA ARG A 139 13.89 3.94 -5.78
C ARG A 139 12.78 4.30 -4.80
N GLU A 140 12.98 5.34 -4.02
CA GLU A 140 11.94 5.83 -3.11
C GLU A 140 10.74 6.33 -3.92
N VAL A 141 9.57 5.74 -3.65
CA VAL A 141 8.30 6.14 -4.26
C VAL A 141 7.35 6.46 -3.11
N ALA A 142 6.83 7.68 -3.09
CA ALA A 142 5.81 8.10 -2.16
C ALA A 142 4.44 8.19 -2.88
N VAL A 143 3.39 7.79 -2.18
CA VAL A 143 2.00 7.87 -2.63
C VAL A 143 1.18 8.73 -1.67
N TYR A 144 0.16 9.38 -2.21
CA TYR A 144 -0.72 10.23 -1.40
C TYR A 144 -1.86 9.40 -0.80
N THR A 145 -2.15 9.65 0.48
CA THR A 145 -3.08 8.87 1.31
C THR A 145 -4.43 9.57 1.48
N ARG A 146 -5.34 8.96 2.26
CA ARG A 146 -6.68 9.53 2.56
C ARG A 146 -6.68 10.91 3.24
N THR A 147 -5.56 11.33 3.81
CA THR A 147 -5.38 12.67 4.42
C THR A 147 -4.61 13.63 3.51
N GLY A 148 -4.25 13.21 2.30
CA GLY A 148 -3.45 13.99 1.36
C GLY A 148 -1.98 14.15 1.76
N GLN A 149 -1.50 13.33 2.70
CA GLN A 149 -0.08 13.21 3.04
C GLN A 149 0.62 12.21 2.12
N ALA A 150 1.87 12.51 1.74
CA ALA A 150 2.74 11.59 1.03
C ALA A 150 3.34 10.57 2.01
N ARG A 151 3.23 9.28 1.68
CA ARG A 151 3.79 8.16 2.47
C ARG A 151 4.55 7.20 1.57
N ARG A 152 5.63 6.62 2.09
CA ARG A 152 6.48 5.71 1.31
C ARG A 152 5.75 4.40 1.00
N VAL A 153 5.91 3.91 -0.22
CA VAL A 153 5.49 2.56 -0.61
C VAL A 153 6.52 1.55 -0.09
N GLU A 154 6.08 0.65 0.77
CA GLU A 154 6.94 -0.38 1.37
C GLU A 154 7.03 -1.62 0.50
N LYS A 155 5.90 -2.04 -0.08
CA LYS A 155 5.79 -3.25 -0.92
C LYS A 155 4.75 -3.07 -2.02
N LEU A 156 4.96 -3.80 -3.10
CA LEU A 156 4.14 -3.87 -4.30
C LEU A 156 3.72 -5.33 -4.49
N PHE A 157 2.45 -5.55 -4.77
CA PHE A 157 1.81 -6.86 -4.74
C PHE A 157 1.19 -7.19 -6.09
N ARG A 158 1.35 -8.44 -6.55
CA ARG A 158 0.70 -8.99 -7.74
C ARG A 158 0.22 -10.41 -7.44
N HIS A 159 -1.06 -10.67 -7.73
CA HIS A 159 -1.68 -11.98 -7.58
C HIS A 159 -2.51 -12.33 -8.83
N PRO A 160 -2.50 -13.60 -9.29
CA PRO A 160 -3.48 -14.05 -10.26
C PRO A 160 -4.86 -14.10 -9.59
N TYR A 161 -5.89 -13.59 -10.25
CA TYR A 161 -7.26 -13.61 -9.75
C TYR A 161 -8.22 -14.04 -10.84
N ARG A 162 -9.07 -15.01 -10.49
CA ARG A 162 -10.20 -15.45 -11.30
C ARG A 162 -11.47 -15.34 -10.47
N GLY A 163 -12.34 -14.41 -10.83
CA GLY A 163 -13.55 -14.14 -10.06
C GLY A 163 -14.27 -12.89 -10.52
N GLN A 164 -15.25 -12.45 -9.74
CA GLN A 164 -16.00 -11.23 -10.02
C GLN A 164 -15.19 -10.00 -9.62
N MET A 165 -15.19 -8.95 -10.44
CA MET A 165 -14.69 -7.62 -10.08
C MET A 165 -15.82 -6.59 -10.14
N LYS A 166 -15.62 -5.48 -9.44
CA LYS A 166 -16.51 -4.31 -9.45
C LYS A 166 -15.85 -3.19 -10.22
N ARG A 167 -16.60 -2.59 -11.15
CA ARG A 167 -16.27 -1.34 -11.83
C ARG A 167 -17.13 -0.21 -11.25
N ILE A 168 -16.54 0.60 -10.39
CA ILE A 168 -17.17 1.76 -9.75
C ILE A 168 -16.98 2.98 -10.65
N ARG A 169 -18.07 3.55 -11.17
CA ARG A 169 -18.07 4.75 -12.02
C ARG A 169 -18.50 5.95 -11.18
N ALA A 170 -17.55 6.76 -10.74
CA ALA A 170 -17.83 8.05 -10.10
C ALA A 170 -18.12 9.12 -11.16
N TRP A 171 -18.88 10.16 -10.80
CA TRP A 171 -18.92 11.36 -11.62
C TRP A 171 -17.53 12.01 -11.66
N TYR A 172 -17.18 12.66 -12.78
CA TYR A 172 -15.93 13.39 -12.98
C TYR A 172 -14.64 12.53 -13.03
N LEU A 173 -14.51 11.47 -12.25
CA LEU A 173 -13.27 10.70 -12.13
C LEU A 173 -13.28 9.41 -12.97
N PRO A 174 -12.10 8.88 -13.34
CA PRO A 174 -12.00 7.59 -14.03
C PRO A 174 -12.63 6.46 -13.21
N PRO A 175 -13.18 5.42 -13.85
CA PRO A 175 -13.74 4.28 -13.12
C PRO A 175 -12.64 3.54 -12.34
N LEU A 176 -12.97 3.05 -11.15
CA LEU A 176 -12.09 2.14 -10.40
C LEU A 176 -12.56 0.70 -10.60
N GLU A 177 -11.64 -0.16 -11.02
CA GLU A 177 -11.88 -1.60 -11.14
C GLU A 177 -11.13 -2.34 -10.03
N CYS A 178 -11.87 -3.07 -9.19
CA CYS A 178 -11.33 -3.70 -8.00
C CYS A 178 -12.11 -4.95 -7.61
N THR A 179 -11.53 -5.82 -6.79
CA THR A 179 -12.26 -6.98 -6.26
C THR A 179 -13.42 -6.49 -5.36
N PRO A 180 -14.53 -7.24 -5.23
CA PRO A 180 -15.70 -6.87 -4.43
C PRO A 180 -15.40 -6.52 -2.99
N GLU A 181 -14.28 -7.02 -2.48
CA GLU A 181 -13.82 -6.78 -1.13
C GLU A 181 -13.02 -5.47 -1.04
N HIS A 182 -12.38 -5.00 -2.12
CA HIS A 182 -11.53 -3.81 -2.08
C HIS A 182 -12.30 -2.57 -1.62
N GLU A 183 -11.72 -1.83 -0.69
CA GLU A 183 -12.41 -0.76 0.03
C GLU A 183 -12.10 0.61 -0.53
N LEU A 184 -13.15 1.41 -0.71
CA LEU A 184 -13.06 2.81 -1.09
C LEU A 184 -13.57 3.66 0.07
N LEU A 185 -12.88 4.76 0.34
CA LEU A 185 -13.34 5.73 1.33
C LEU A 185 -14.63 6.38 0.81
N ALA A 186 -15.74 6.18 1.51
CA ALA A 186 -17.07 6.62 1.10
C ALA A 186 -17.93 7.07 2.29
N THR A 187 -18.97 7.82 2.00
CA THR A 187 -19.98 8.27 2.97
C THR A 187 -21.36 8.30 2.32
N THR A 188 -22.42 8.30 3.11
CA THR A 188 -23.80 8.47 2.61
C THR A 188 -24.22 9.94 2.57
N ALA A 189 -23.51 10.82 3.28
CA ALA A 189 -23.76 12.27 3.27
C ALA A 189 -22.49 13.07 3.59
N PRO A 190 -22.32 14.28 3.04
CA PRO A 190 -21.13 15.12 3.33
C PRO A 190 -20.97 15.50 4.80
N SER A 191 -22.03 15.44 5.60
CA SER A 191 -22.02 15.69 7.05
C SER A 191 -21.61 14.48 7.88
N VAL A 192 -21.43 13.30 7.26
CA VAL A 192 -21.05 12.06 7.94
C VAL A 192 -19.60 11.76 7.56
N SER A 193 -18.74 11.56 8.56
CA SER A 193 -17.34 11.24 8.33
C SER A 193 -17.20 9.98 7.47
N PRO A 194 -16.37 10.03 6.41
CA PRO A 194 -16.28 8.91 5.48
C PRO A 194 -15.55 7.73 6.10
N GLN A 195 -16.02 6.53 5.77
CA GLN A 195 -15.48 5.24 6.21
C GLN A 195 -15.06 4.43 4.99
N PHE A 196 -14.21 3.43 5.17
CA PHE A 196 -13.87 2.51 4.10
C PHE A 196 -15.03 1.53 3.86
N VAL A 197 -15.62 1.58 2.67
CA VAL A 197 -16.75 0.73 2.24
C VAL A 197 -16.28 -0.20 1.12
N GLN A 198 -16.66 -1.46 1.17
CA GLN A 198 -16.28 -2.45 0.18
C GLN A 198 -16.96 -2.16 -1.15
N SER A 199 -16.22 -2.32 -2.23
CA SER A 199 -16.72 -2.05 -3.57
C SER A 199 -17.96 -2.88 -3.92
N GLY A 200 -18.10 -4.08 -3.34
CA GLY A 200 -19.22 -4.98 -3.55
C GLY A 200 -20.52 -4.58 -2.86
N ARG A 201 -20.46 -3.65 -1.93
CA ARG A 201 -21.56 -3.18 -1.08
C ARG A 201 -21.81 -1.67 -1.26
N LEU A 202 -20.93 -0.95 -1.97
CA LEU A 202 -21.22 0.38 -2.51
C LEU A 202 -22.53 0.37 -3.30
N THR A 203 -23.29 1.46 -3.16
CA THR A 203 -24.52 1.75 -3.90
C THR A 203 -24.44 3.14 -4.53
N PRO A 204 -25.29 3.49 -5.52
CA PRO A 204 -25.35 4.84 -6.07
C PRO A 204 -25.67 5.97 -5.07
N ASP A 205 -26.12 5.63 -3.85
CA ASP A 205 -26.37 6.59 -2.77
C ASP A 205 -25.09 6.97 -2.00
N HIS A 206 -24.04 6.17 -2.12
CA HIS A 206 -22.74 6.51 -1.55
C HIS A 206 -22.05 7.61 -2.36
N LEU A 207 -21.30 8.44 -1.65
CA LEU A 207 -20.39 9.45 -2.15
C LEU A 207 -18.96 8.99 -1.85
N LEU A 208 -18.10 8.95 -2.86
CA LEU A 208 -16.71 8.58 -2.69
C LEU A 208 -15.88 9.78 -2.26
N ALA A 209 -15.06 9.61 -1.24
CA ALA A 209 -14.22 10.66 -0.69
C ALA A 209 -12.90 10.78 -1.46
N VAL A 210 -12.55 12.01 -1.78
CA VAL A 210 -11.32 12.43 -2.45
C VAL A 210 -10.70 13.51 -1.60
N PRO A 211 -9.43 13.40 -1.14
CA PRO A 211 -8.84 14.43 -0.30
C PRO A 211 -8.78 15.78 -1.04
N LYS A 212 -8.99 16.85 -0.29
CA LYS A 212 -9.01 18.24 -0.81
C LYS A 212 -7.74 19.01 -0.44
N ARG A 213 -7.05 18.60 0.63
CA ARG A 213 -5.83 19.24 1.11
C ARG A 213 -4.65 18.31 0.91
N PHE A 214 -3.60 18.82 0.28
CA PHE A 214 -2.38 18.08 0.02
C PHE A 214 -1.17 18.86 0.48
N ALA A 215 -0.16 18.14 0.99
CA ALA A 215 1.13 18.76 1.28
C ALA A 215 1.80 19.21 -0.03
N PHE A 216 2.31 20.43 -0.06
CA PHE A 216 3.26 20.91 -1.05
C PHE A 216 4.63 20.97 -0.40
N SER A 217 5.66 20.62 -1.15
CA SER A 217 7.00 20.45 -0.61
C SER A 217 7.94 21.52 -1.17
N HIS A 218 9.09 21.61 -0.50
CA HIS A 218 10.29 22.43 -0.72
C HIS A 218 10.57 23.09 -2.08
N SER A 219 11.54 24.01 -2.09
CA SER A 219 12.14 24.51 -3.32
C SER A 219 12.83 23.38 -4.11
N VAL A 220 12.46 23.22 -5.38
CA VAL A 220 13.00 22.18 -6.26
C VAL A 220 14.02 22.76 -7.22
N THR A 221 15.16 22.10 -7.40
CA THR A 221 16.19 22.46 -8.37
C THR A 221 16.43 21.29 -9.32
N VAL A 222 16.32 21.55 -10.62
CA VAL A 222 16.62 20.58 -11.68
C VAL A 222 18.11 20.63 -12.00
N ASN A 223 18.81 19.51 -11.79
CA ASN A 223 20.18 19.35 -12.26
C ASN A 223 20.17 19.05 -13.76
N THR A 224 20.52 20.04 -14.58
CA THR A 224 20.46 19.93 -16.04
C THR A 224 21.47 18.94 -16.58
N ALA A 225 22.59 18.71 -15.88
CA ALA A 225 23.57 17.73 -16.32
C ALA A 225 23.05 16.31 -16.21
N GLU A 226 22.49 15.94 -15.05
CA GLU A 226 21.88 14.62 -14.86
C GLU A 226 20.65 14.42 -15.75
N LEU A 227 19.87 15.48 -16.00
CA LEU A 227 18.72 15.43 -16.90
C LEU A 227 19.11 15.17 -18.36
N LEU A 228 20.22 15.74 -18.84
CA LEU A 228 20.67 15.63 -20.23
C LEU A 228 21.53 14.40 -20.48
N LYS A 229 22.21 13.87 -19.46
CA LYS A 229 23.13 12.73 -19.55
C LYS A 229 22.56 11.51 -20.29
N PRO A 230 21.30 11.07 -20.11
CA PRO A 230 20.73 9.94 -20.87
C PRO A 230 20.54 10.23 -22.37
N LEU A 231 20.46 11.52 -22.75
CA LEU A 231 20.19 11.96 -24.12
C LEU A 231 21.49 12.22 -24.90
N VAL A 232 22.63 12.33 -24.22
CA VAL A 232 23.93 12.55 -24.86
C VAL A 232 24.49 11.21 -25.34
N LYS A 233 24.40 10.95 -26.65
CA LYS A 233 25.13 9.83 -27.26
C LYS A 233 26.61 10.21 -27.46
N PRO A 234 27.55 9.32 -27.13
CA PRO A 234 28.94 9.48 -27.56
C PRO A 234 28.97 9.43 -29.09
N TYR A 235 29.63 10.40 -29.72
CA TYR A 235 29.85 10.38 -31.16
C TYR A 235 31.34 10.52 -31.45
N HIS A 236 31.84 9.63 -32.30
CA HIS A 236 33.21 9.71 -32.81
C HIS A 236 33.23 10.74 -33.93
N VAL A 237 34.04 11.79 -33.76
CA VAL A 237 34.50 12.56 -34.91
C VAL A 237 35.67 11.79 -35.49
N GLU A 238 35.47 11.08 -36.58
CA GLU A 238 36.59 10.75 -37.47
C GLU A 238 37.12 12.08 -37.99
N HIS A 239 38.23 12.53 -37.41
CA HIS A 239 39.00 13.58 -38.05
C HIS A 239 39.62 12.96 -39.30
N THR A 240 39.33 13.53 -40.47
CA THR A 240 39.94 13.17 -41.77
C THR A 240 41.46 13.40 -41.82
N ILE A 241 42.07 13.79 -40.70
CA ILE A 241 43.47 14.13 -40.55
C ILE A 241 44.00 13.28 -39.38
N ASN A 242 44.89 12.36 -39.71
CA ASN A 242 45.49 11.45 -38.74
C ASN A 242 46.61 12.14 -37.94
N ARG A 243 47.00 11.52 -36.82
CA ARG A 243 48.03 12.04 -35.91
C ARG A 243 49.38 12.25 -36.62
N GLU A 244 49.70 11.40 -37.57
CA GLU A 244 50.93 11.45 -38.37
C GLU A 244 51.01 12.73 -39.20
N THR A 245 49.95 13.05 -39.94
CA THR A 245 49.88 14.28 -40.75
C THR A 245 50.03 15.53 -39.88
N LEU A 246 49.44 15.51 -38.68
CA LEU A 246 49.50 16.62 -37.73
C LEU A 246 50.88 16.79 -37.08
N ALA A 247 51.54 15.68 -36.73
CA ALA A 247 52.91 15.68 -36.24
C ALA A 247 53.89 16.19 -37.32
N GLU A 248 53.70 15.76 -38.56
CA GLU A 248 54.48 16.20 -39.71
C GLU A 248 54.30 17.70 -39.99
N VAL A 249 53.07 18.22 -39.94
CA VAL A 249 52.81 19.67 -40.09
C VAL A 249 53.50 20.47 -38.98
N LEU A 250 53.53 19.99 -37.74
CA LEU A 250 54.21 20.65 -36.62
C LEU A 250 55.72 20.64 -36.78
N GLN A 251 56.29 19.49 -37.13
CA GLN A 251 57.72 19.35 -37.38
C GLN A 251 58.17 20.29 -38.51
N LEU A 252 57.52 20.22 -39.67
CA LEU A 252 57.86 21.07 -40.81
C LEU A 252 57.61 22.56 -40.53
N SER A 253 56.63 22.88 -39.68
CA SER A 253 56.41 24.26 -39.22
C SER A 253 57.52 24.75 -38.30
N ALA A 254 58.07 23.89 -37.43
CA ALA A 254 59.20 24.19 -36.54
C ALA A 254 60.51 24.34 -37.31
N GLU A 255 60.66 23.62 -38.43
CA GLU A 255 61.75 23.77 -39.40
C GLU A 255 61.65 25.07 -40.23
N GLY A 256 60.58 25.87 -40.04
CA GLY A 256 60.43 27.18 -40.67
C GLY A 256 59.74 27.19 -42.04
N LEU A 257 59.22 26.05 -42.51
CA LEU A 257 58.60 25.97 -43.83
C LEU A 257 57.28 26.76 -43.92
N SER A 258 57.03 27.32 -45.11
CA SER A 258 55.77 27.99 -45.43
C SER A 258 54.64 26.97 -45.58
N SER A 259 53.39 27.41 -45.37
CA SER A 259 52.22 26.53 -45.56
C SER A 259 52.08 25.96 -46.98
N ARG A 260 52.68 26.60 -48.00
CA ARG A 260 52.70 26.11 -49.39
C ARG A 260 53.67 24.95 -49.55
N GLU A 261 54.86 25.03 -48.96
CA GLU A 261 55.87 23.98 -49.01
C GLU A 261 55.43 22.75 -48.20
N ILE A 262 54.87 22.96 -47.01
CA ILE A 262 54.30 21.89 -46.19
C ILE A 262 53.16 21.19 -46.96
N GLY A 263 52.26 21.97 -47.57
CA GLY A 263 51.15 21.43 -48.36
C GLY A 263 51.61 20.55 -49.52
N GLY A 264 52.66 20.97 -50.22
CA GLY A 264 53.29 20.17 -51.28
C GLY A 264 53.85 18.82 -50.79
N ARG A 265 54.41 18.76 -49.57
CA ARG A 265 54.97 17.52 -49.00
C ARG A 265 53.91 16.52 -48.56
N ILE A 266 52.82 17.00 -47.96
CA ILE A 266 51.75 16.13 -47.41
C ILE A 266 50.56 15.94 -48.37
N GLY A 267 50.66 16.44 -49.60
CA GLY A 267 49.60 16.34 -50.60
C GLY A 267 48.32 17.11 -50.24
N LYS A 268 48.45 18.30 -49.62
CA LYS A 268 47.32 19.16 -49.18
C LYS A 268 47.49 20.60 -49.66
N GLU A 269 46.38 21.31 -49.80
CA GLU A 269 46.37 22.72 -50.14
C GLU A 269 47.00 23.61 -49.05
N ALA A 270 47.65 24.71 -49.45
CA ALA A 270 48.28 25.65 -48.51
C ALA A 270 47.26 26.32 -47.56
N SER A 271 46.01 26.48 -47.98
CA SER A 271 44.89 26.94 -47.15
C SER A 271 44.54 25.93 -46.05
N HIS A 272 44.58 24.64 -46.39
CA HIS A 272 44.35 23.56 -45.44
C HIS A 272 45.44 23.56 -44.36
N VAL A 273 46.73 23.61 -44.75
CA VAL A 273 47.85 23.69 -43.78
C VAL A 273 47.77 24.92 -42.89
N ARG A 274 47.40 26.10 -43.42
CA ARG A 274 47.17 27.30 -42.60
C ARG A 274 46.07 27.08 -41.56
N HIS A 275 44.99 26.39 -41.94
CA HIS A 275 43.92 26.03 -41.00
C HIS A 275 44.45 25.13 -39.88
N LEU A 276 45.25 24.10 -40.21
CA LEU A 276 45.86 23.19 -39.22
C LEU A 276 46.78 23.94 -38.25
N ARG A 277 47.71 24.77 -38.77
CA ARG A 277 48.61 25.60 -37.96
C ARG A 277 47.85 26.53 -37.03
N SER A 278 46.78 27.16 -37.52
CA SER A 278 45.93 28.04 -36.72
C SER A 278 45.23 27.29 -35.57
N LYS A 279 44.73 26.08 -35.84
CA LYS A 279 44.08 25.23 -34.82
C LYS A 279 45.07 24.75 -33.76
N LEU A 280 46.26 24.34 -34.18
CA LEU A 280 47.35 23.91 -33.28
C LEU A 280 47.87 25.07 -32.42
N ASN A 281 48.19 26.21 -33.03
CA ASN A 281 48.73 27.38 -32.31
C ASN A 281 47.74 27.97 -31.29
N ARG A 282 46.43 27.87 -31.56
CA ARG A 282 45.39 28.31 -30.62
C ARG A 282 45.10 27.27 -29.52
N GLY A 283 45.84 26.16 -29.48
CA GLY A 283 45.60 25.06 -28.54
C GLY A 283 44.25 24.36 -28.75
N VAL A 284 43.61 24.56 -29.91
CA VAL A 284 42.30 23.97 -30.22
C VAL A 284 42.43 22.48 -30.50
N TRP A 285 43.58 22.06 -31.05
CA TRP A 285 43.93 20.66 -31.29
C TRP A 285 45.15 20.28 -30.47
N ASP A 286 45.04 19.17 -29.76
CA ASP A 286 46.09 18.55 -28.95
C ASP A 286 46.40 17.17 -29.55
N LEU A 287 47.67 16.96 -29.93
CA LEU A 287 48.17 15.74 -30.56
C LEU A 287 47.94 14.48 -29.71
N GLU A 288 47.87 14.59 -28.38
CA GLU A 288 47.59 13.46 -27.49
C GLU A 288 46.09 13.17 -27.37
N ARG A 289 45.22 14.15 -27.64
CA ARG A 289 43.76 14.04 -27.55
C ARG A 289 43.06 13.79 -28.90
N LEU A 290 43.80 13.89 -30.01
CA LEU A 290 43.33 13.61 -31.36
C LEU A 290 43.11 12.11 -31.57
N GLY A 291 41.84 11.71 -31.62
CA GLY A 291 41.43 10.32 -31.95
C GLY A 291 40.35 9.76 -31.03
N LYS A 292 40.17 10.30 -29.82
CA LYS A 292 39.10 9.90 -28.89
C LYS A 292 38.65 11.08 -28.00
N VAL A 293 38.04 12.11 -28.59
CA VAL A 293 37.23 13.02 -27.77
C VAL A 293 35.88 12.35 -27.57
N ASN A 294 35.73 11.68 -26.42
CA ASN A 294 34.42 11.32 -25.91
C ASN A 294 33.74 12.65 -25.56
N ALA A 295 33.11 13.30 -26.54
CA ALA A 295 32.48 14.59 -26.36
C ALA A 295 31.17 14.38 -25.59
N GLY A 296 31.31 14.12 -24.30
CA GLY A 296 30.22 14.13 -23.35
C GLY A 296 29.77 15.56 -23.09
N LEU A 297 28.78 15.67 -22.21
CA LEU A 297 28.31 16.92 -21.68
C LEU A 297 29.47 17.71 -21.04
N THR A 298 29.62 19.00 -21.35
CA THR A 298 30.61 19.85 -20.64
C THR A 298 29.91 20.58 -19.50
N VAL A 299 30.48 20.49 -18.30
CA VAL A 299 30.09 21.27 -17.12
C VAL A 299 31.24 22.21 -16.77
N GLU A 300 31.02 23.51 -16.89
CA GLU A 300 32.04 24.54 -16.64
C GLU A 300 31.37 25.82 -16.14
N ASP A 301 31.96 26.46 -15.11
CA ASP A 301 31.51 27.73 -14.52
C ASP A 301 30.03 27.80 -14.12
N GLY A 302 29.46 26.68 -13.65
CA GLY A 302 28.03 26.60 -13.28
C GLY A 302 27.08 26.47 -14.47
N TYR A 303 27.60 26.25 -15.69
CA TYR A 303 26.83 26.00 -16.89
C TYR A 303 27.09 24.59 -17.45
N VAL A 304 26.09 24.09 -18.17
CA VAL A 304 26.05 22.83 -18.88
C VAL A 304 25.91 23.11 -20.36
N ARG A 305 26.71 22.46 -21.20
CA ARG A 305 26.55 22.54 -22.66
C ARG A 305 26.77 21.22 -23.35
N LEU A 306 26.10 21.07 -24.49
CA LEU A 306 26.37 19.97 -25.41
C LEU A 306 27.68 20.22 -26.19
N PRO A 307 28.28 19.16 -26.77
CA PRO A 307 29.38 19.31 -27.70
C PRO A 307 29.05 20.28 -28.84
N LYS A 308 29.97 21.20 -29.14
CA LYS A 308 29.85 22.21 -30.22
C LYS A 308 28.71 23.22 -30.04
N GLU A 309 28.04 23.25 -28.90
CA GLU A 309 27.06 24.29 -28.57
C GLU A 309 27.78 25.60 -28.16
N HIS A 310 27.23 26.74 -28.58
CA HIS A 310 27.82 28.06 -28.28
C HIS A 310 27.78 28.38 -26.78
N ARG A 311 28.80 29.11 -26.30
CA ARG A 311 28.88 29.64 -24.93
C ARG A 311 28.01 30.90 -24.76
N PRO A 312 27.50 31.19 -23.54
CA PRO A 312 27.51 30.29 -22.36
C PRO A 312 26.56 29.11 -22.58
N GLY A 313 26.65 28.05 -21.76
CA GLY A 313 25.72 26.91 -21.79
C GLY A 313 24.32 27.26 -21.27
N ILE A 314 23.63 26.29 -20.68
CA ILE A 314 22.46 26.52 -19.82
C ILE A 314 22.86 26.35 -18.34
N PRO A 315 22.17 26.97 -17.37
CA PRO A 315 22.52 26.80 -15.96
C PRO A 315 22.57 25.32 -15.54
N LEU A 316 23.58 24.93 -14.75
CA LEU A 316 23.72 23.57 -14.19
C LEU A 316 22.57 23.25 -13.22
N ALA A 317 22.16 24.25 -12.43
CA ALA A 317 21.10 24.18 -11.46
C ALA A 317 19.98 25.14 -11.88
N LEU A 318 18.87 24.59 -12.39
CA LEU A 318 17.68 25.35 -12.72
C LEU A 318 16.71 25.31 -11.55
N ALA A 319 16.48 26.45 -10.91
CA ALA A 319 15.41 26.56 -9.93
C ALA A 319 14.06 26.37 -10.63
N LEU A 320 13.22 25.46 -10.12
CA LEU A 320 11.84 25.31 -10.56
C LEU A 320 10.99 26.38 -9.86
N ASP A 321 11.11 27.61 -10.36
CA ASP A 321 10.32 28.76 -9.93
C ASP A 321 9.09 28.97 -10.83
N THR A 322 8.30 30.00 -10.55
CA THR A 322 7.09 30.32 -11.32
C THR A 322 7.38 30.63 -12.79
N ARG A 323 8.57 31.17 -13.11
CA ARG A 323 8.96 31.51 -14.50
C ARG A 323 9.26 30.26 -15.31
N LEU A 324 10.06 29.34 -14.77
CA LEU A 324 10.32 28.06 -15.42
C LEU A 324 9.03 27.22 -15.51
N ALA A 325 8.20 27.22 -14.47
CA ALA A 325 6.92 26.52 -14.48
C ALA A 325 5.99 27.03 -15.60
N LYS A 326 5.88 28.35 -15.81
CA LYS A 326 5.13 28.93 -16.93
C LYS A 326 5.63 28.45 -18.29
N LEU A 327 6.95 28.51 -18.52
CA LEU A 327 7.55 28.01 -19.76
C LEU A 327 7.23 26.53 -20.02
N LEU A 328 7.32 25.69 -19.00
CA LEU A 328 6.99 24.26 -19.10
C LEU A 328 5.50 24.07 -19.40
N GLY A 329 4.62 24.91 -18.85
CA GLY A 329 3.19 24.94 -19.15
C GLY A 329 2.91 25.26 -20.61
N TYR A 330 3.46 26.38 -21.12
CA TYR A 330 3.36 26.73 -22.55
C TYR A 330 3.98 25.68 -23.46
N TYR A 331 5.02 24.97 -23.01
CA TYR A 331 5.59 23.88 -23.80
C TYR A 331 4.63 22.68 -23.90
N CYS A 332 4.01 22.31 -22.77
CA CYS A 332 2.99 21.27 -22.77
C CYS A 332 1.78 21.63 -23.64
N ALA A 333 1.44 22.92 -23.75
CA ALA A 333 0.44 23.42 -24.69
C ALA A 333 0.96 23.41 -26.13
N GLU A 334 1.76 24.43 -26.49
CA GLU A 334 2.11 24.78 -27.87
C GLU A 334 3.56 24.48 -28.24
N GLY A 335 4.32 23.88 -27.33
CA GLY A 335 5.73 23.55 -27.53
C GLY A 335 5.98 22.25 -28.27
N CYS A 336 7.06 22.23 -29.04
CA CYS A 336 7.64 21.04 -29.65
C CYS A 336 9.16 21.14 -29.79
N VAL A 337 9.83 19.98 -29.82
CA VAL A 337 11.25 19.86 -30.10
C VAL A 337 11.45 19.26 -31.49
N VAL A 338 12.18 19.96 -32.35
CA VAL A 338 12.54 19.49 -33.68
C VAL A 338 14.00 19.07 -33.67
N ARG A 339 14.25 17.76 -33.75
CA ARG A 339 15.60 17.18 -33.82
C ARG A 339 16.07 17.07 -35.27
N SER A 340 17.36 17.31 -35.51
CA SER A 340 17.99 17.01 -36.80
C SER A 340 18.14 15.50 -36.98
N LYS A 341 17.91 15.01 -38.20
CA LYS A 341 18.14 13.59 -38.55
C LYS A 341 19.64 13.26 -38.65
N ASP A 342 20.44 14.23 -39.07
CA ASP A 342 21.85 14.01 -39.42
C ASP A 342 22.82 14.45 -38.31
N ARG A 343 22.33 15.22 -37.31
CA ARG A 343 23.13 15.78 -36.23
C ARG A 343 22.54 15.41 -34.87
N VAL A 344 23.21 14.51 -34.16
CA VAL A 344 22.75 13.90 -32.89
C VAL A 344 22.44 14.94 -31.80
N HIS A 345 23.25 16.00 -31.68
CA HIS A 345 23.10 17.05 -30.65
C HIS A 345 22.51 18.35 -31.22
N SER A 346 21.68 18.25 -32.25
CA SER A 346 21.03 19.41 -32.88
C SER A 346 19.52 19.30 -32.70
N ALA A 347 18.98 20.18 -31.87
CA ALA A 347 17.56 20.29 -31.60
C ALA A 347 17.15 21.77 -31.51
N VAL A 348 15.96 22.07 -31.99
CA VAL A 348 15.35 23.41 -31.92
C VAL A 348 14.09 23.31 -31.08
N LEU A 349 13.99 24.15 -30.06
CA LEU A 349 12.76 24.34 -29.30
C LEU A 349 11.87 25.32 -30.06
N ASN A 350 10.64 24.93 -30.33
CA ASN A 350 9.66 25.78 -31.00
C ASN A 350 8.36 25.84 -30.19
N PHE A 351 7.76 27.02 -30.15
CA PHE A 351 6.39 27.25 -29.72
C PHE A 351 5.59 27.80 -30.91
N SER A 352 4.31 27.50 -31.00
CA SER A 352 3.47 27.91 -32.13
C SER A 352 2.11 28.40 -31.63
N PHE A 353 1.89 29.71 -31.64
CA PHE A 353 0.65 30.32 -31.17
C PHE A 353 -0.21 30.82 -32.33
N GLY A 354 -1.51 30.96 -32.14
CA GLY A 354 -2.37 31.68 -33.10
C GLY A 354 -2.03 33.17 -33.14
N HIS A 355 -2.38 33.86 -34.23
CA HIS A 355 -2.14 35.32 -34.35
C HIS A 355 -2.82 36.15 -33.25
N HIS A 356 -3.93 35.66 -32.71
CA HIS A 356 -4.65 36.31 -31.60
C HIS A 356 -3.98 36.12 -30.23
N GLU A 357 -2.95 35.27 -30.15
CA GLU A 357 -2.22 34.89 -28.93
C GLU A 357 -0.78 35.45 -28.95
N GLU A 358 -0.54 36.49 -29.76
CA GLU A 358 0.80 37.06 -29.93
C GLU A 358 1.45 37.50 -28.61
N SER A 359 0.66 37.93 -27.63
CA SER A 359 1.15 38.27 -26.29
C SER A 359 1.78 37.07 -25.56
N LEU A 360 1.28 35.85 -25.78
CA LEU A 360 1.87 34.64 -25.21
C LEU A 360 3.24 34.36 -25.85
N ALA A 361 3.38 34.63 -27.15
CA ALA A 361 4.67 34.53 -27.83
C ALA A 361 5.70 35.51 -27.22
N ASP A 362 5.29 36.74 -26.94
CA ASP A 362 6.15 37.74 -26.29
C ASP A 362 6.51 37.37 -24.85
N GLU A 363 5.56 36.84 -24.07
CA GLU A 363 5.82 36.33 -22.73
C GLU A 363 6.82 35.17 -22.75
N VAL A 364 6.67 34.21 -23.67
CA VAL A 364 7.62 33.09 -23.83
C VAL A 364 9.02 33.60 -24.17
N ILE A 365 9.15 34.60 -25.05
CA ILE A 365 10.46 35.22 -25.37
C ILE A 365 11.09 35.83 -24.11
N GLY A 366 10.32 36.61 -23.35
CA GLY A 366 10.79 37.22 -22.10
C GLY A 366 11.23 36.17 -21.08
N LEU A 367 10.41 35.15 -20.84
CA LEU A 367 10.71 34.06 -19.91
C LEU A 367 11.95 33.25 -20.34
N LEU A 368 12.13 32.97 -21.64
CA LEU A 368 13.32 32.27 -22.13
C LEU A 368 14.59 33.08 -21.87
N ASN A 369 14.54 34.40 -22.04
CA ASN A 369 15.63 35.28 -21.69
C ASN A 369 15.87 35.32 -20.17
N ASP A 370 14.82 35.41 -19.36
CA ASP A 370 14.95 35.50 -17.90
C ASP A 370 15.49 34.21 -17.27
N VAL A 371 15.06 33.06 -17.76
CA VAL A 371 15.42 31.75 -17.19
C VAL A 371 16.75 31.23 -17.74
N PHE A 372 17.02 31.44 -19.05
CA PHE A 372 18.18 30.83 -19.72
C PHE A 372 19.18 31.85 -20.28
N GLY A 373 18.87 33.15 -20.27
CA GLY A 373 19.71 34.18 -20.89
C GLY A 373 19.80 34.05 -22.40
N VAL A 374 18.76 33.50 -23.06
CA VAL A 374 18.75 33.30 -24.52
C VAL A 374 17.78 34.22 -25.22
N GLN A 375 18.20 34.72 -26.38
CA GLN A 375 17.35 35.48 -27.28
C GLN A 375 16.63 34.50 -28.22
N ALA A 376 15.30 34.48 -28.13
CA ALA A 376 14.46 33.67 -28.99
C ALA A 376 14.02 34.45 -30.23
N GLN A 377 13.85 33.76 -31.35
CA GLN A 377 13.42 34.37 -32.61
C GLN A 377 11.89 34.27 -32.73
N LYS A 378 11.22 35.42 -32.91
CA LYS A 378 9.80 35.49 -33.31
C LYS A 378 9.69 35.28 -34.81
N VAL A 379 8.84 34.35 -35.25
CA VAL A 379 8.69 33.95 -36.66
C VAL A 379 7.22 33.97 -37.04
N TYR A 380 6.82 34.89 -37.91
CA TYR A 380 5.46 34.93 -38.44
C TYR A 380 5.28 33.91 -39.56
N ARG A 381 4.22 33.11 -39.46
CA ARG A 381 3.76 32.17 -40.48
C ARG A 381 2.35 32.56 -40.91
N GLU A 382 1.84 31.89 -41.95
CA GLU A 382 0.51 32.18 -42.51
C GLU A 382 -0.59 32.16 -41.44
N THR A 383 -0.61 31.16 -40.57
CA THR A 383 -1.67 30.96 -39.56
C THR A 383 -1.22 31.14 -38.11
N THR A 384 0.08 31.30 -37.86
CA THR A 384 0.66 31.22 -36.51
C THR A 384 1.81 32.20 -36.31
N VAL A 385 2.05 32.56 -35.05
CA VAL A 385 3.25 33.25 -34.58
C VAL A 385 4.10 32.23 -33.82
N GLY A 386 5.28 31.91 -34.36
CA GLY A 386 6.21 30.98 -33.77
C GLY A 386 7.28 31.66 -32.92
N VAL A 387 7.75 30.97 -31.88
CA VAL A 387 8.95 31.34 -31.11
C VAL A 387 9.96 30.20 -31.24
N ALA A 388 11.15 30.48 -31.74
CA ALA A 388 12.18 29.46 -31.98
C ALA A 388 13.47 29.77 -31.20
N VAL A 389 14.02 28.74 -30.54
CA VAL A 389 15.32 28.77 -29.87
C VAL A 389 16.21 27.66 -30.41
N SER A 390 17.30 28.05 -31.07
CA SER A 390 18.30 27.15 -31.64
C SER A 390 19.40 26.79 -30.63
N LYS A 391 19.00 26.33 -29.43
CA LYS A 391 19.90 25.85 -28.38
C LYS A 391 19.47 24.46 -27.93
N ALA A 392 20.26 23.46 -28.32
CA ALA A 392 19.87 22.06 -28.21
C ALA A 392 19.75 21.60 -26.76
N SER A 393 20.59 22.10 -25.85
CA SER A 393 20.49 21.78 -24.42
C SER A 393 19.16 22.23 -23.81
N ILE A 394 18.64 23.41 -24.20
CA ILE A 394 17.30 23.86 -23.77
C ILE A 394 16.22 22.94 -24.34
N ALA A 395 16.25 22.69 -25.65
CA ALA A 395 15.25 21.82 -26.29
C ALA A 395 15.19 20.42 -25.65
N LEU A 396 16.36 19.81 -25.41
CA LEU A 396 16.45 18.50 -24.76
C LEU A 396 16.04 18.53 -23.28
N CYS A 397 16.27 19.64 -22.57
CA CYS A 397 15.80 19.83 -21.20
C CYS A 397 14.26 19.77 -21.14
N PHE A 398 13.59 20.52 -22.02
CA PHE A 398 12.12 20.50 -22.12
C PHE A 398 11.60 19.12 -22.53
N GLU A 399 12.26 18.46 -23.49
CA GLU A 399 11.88 17.09 -23.88
C GLU A 399 12.01 16.09 -22.73
N SER A 400 13.06 16.22 -21.91
CA SER A 400 13.32 15.32 -20.78
C SER A 400 12.38 15.58 -19.59
N LEU A 401 11.90 16.81 -19.41
CA LEU A 401 10.93 17.14 -18.35
C LEU A 401 9.50 16.83 -18.77
N CYS A 402 9.12 17.30 -19.96
CA CYS A 402 7.73 17.31 -20.41
C CYS A 402 7.41 16.26 -21.46
N GLY A 403 8.38 15.57 -22.06
CA GLY A 403 8.17 14.60 -23.13
C GLY A 403 8.31 15.15 -24.56
N HIS A 404 8.27 14.24 -25.54
CA HIS A 404 8.46 14.51 -26.97
C HIS A 404 7.18 14.27 -27.79
N GLY A 405 6.69 15.32 -28.46
CA GLY A 405 5.47 15.24 -29.27
C GLY A 405 4.20 14.97 -28.45
N ALA A 406 3.04 15.10 -29.08
CA ALA A 406 1.76 15.19 -28.36
C ALA A 406 1.41 13.96 -27.49
N ARG A 407 1.84 12.74 -27.86
CA ARG A 407 1.47 11.49 -27.16
C ARG A 407 2.28 11.22 -25.89
N THR A 408 3.50 11.75 -25.80
CA THR A 408 4.39 11.49 -24.63
C THR A 408 4.52 12.72 -23.75
N LYS A 409 3.81 13.80 -24.07
CA LYS A 409 3.73 14.98 -23.21
C LYS A 409 3.26 14.56 -21.81
N ARG A 410 3.80 15.17 -20.76
CA ARG A 410 3.43 14.92 -19.35
C ARG A 410 3.62 16.17 -18.52
N VAL A 411 2.97 16.21 -17.36
CA VAL A 411 3.35 17.18 -16.33
C VAL A 411 4.74 16.81 -15.82
N PRO A 412 5.70 17.75 -15.80
CA PRO A 412 7.03 17.52 -15.22
C PRO A 412 6.94 16.90 -13.81
N PRO A 413 7.52 15.70 -13.57
CA PRO A 413 7.46 15.06 -12.26
C PRO A 413 7.88 15.95 -11.07
N PRO A 414 8.92 16.81 -11.19
CA PRO A 414 9.31 17.71 -10.11
C PRO A 414 8.23 18.71 -9.64
N LEU A 415 7.19 18.98 -10.45
CA LEU A 415 6.11 19.91 -10.06
C LEU A 415 5.19 19.36 -8.97
N PHE A 416 5.07 18.04 -8.84
CA PHE A 416 4.18 17.45 -7.83
C PHE A 416 4.70 17.61 -6.39
N GLU A 417 5.98 17.95 -6.23
CA GLU A 417 6.63 18.26 -4.96
C GLU A 417 7.09 19.72 -4.86
N ALA A 418 6.78 20.56 -5.85
CA ALA A 418 7.14 21.97 -5.81
C ALA A 418 6.22 22.79 -4.89
N HIS A 419 6.58 24.04 -4.61
CA HIS A 419 5.71 24.98 -3.92
C HIS A 419 4.39 25.19 -4.67
N ARG A 420 3.31 25.45 -3.92
CA ARG A 420 1.95 25.61 -4.47
C ARG A 420 1.88 26.62 -5.61
N GLU A 421 2.55 27.77 -5.46
CA GLU A 421 2.58 28.85 -6.45
C GLU A 421 3.26 28.44 -7.77
N VAL A 422 4.25 27.55 -7.71
CA VAL A 422 4.97 27.04 -8.87
C VAL A 422 4.09 26.05 -9.64
N ALA A 423 3.42 25.14 -8.94
CA ALA A 423 2.43 24.23 -9.53
C ALA A 423 1.26 24.98 -10.18
N ASP A 424 0.74 26.02 -9.51
CA ASP A 424 -0.33 26.88 -10.03
C ASP A 424 0.13 27.65 -11.29
N ALA A 425 1.34 28.19 -11.29
CA ALA A 425 1.91 28.89 -12.45
C ALA A 425 2.03 27.99 -13.69
N PHE A 426 2.45 26.73 -13.53
CA PHE A 426 2.46 25.75 -14.63
C PHE A 426 1.05 25.50 -15.15
N LEU A 427 0.09 25.23 -14.26
CA LEU A 427 -1.26 24.85 -14.65
C LEU A 427 -2.00 26.00 -15.37
N ARG A 428 -1.78 27.24 -14.96
CA ARG A 428 -2.31 28.44 -15.63
C ARG A 428 -1.71 28.63 -17.02
N ALA A 429 -0.39 28.58 -17.15
CA ALA A 429 0.25 28.72 -18.47
C ALA A 429 -0.17 27.61 -19.44
N TYR A 430 -0.33 26.37 -18.95
CA TYR A 430 -0.86 25.29 -19.77
C TYR A 430 -2.30 25.57 -20.22
N ALA A 431 -3.15 26.07 -19.32
CA ALA A 431 -4.53 26.45 -19.63
C ALA A 431 -4.65 27.66 -20.57
N GLU A 432 -3.73 28.63 -20.49
CA GLU A 432 -3.69 29.78 -21.39
C GLU A 432 -3.28 29.39 -22.80
N GLY A 433 -2.38 28.40 -22.94
CA GLY A 433 -1.91 27.95 -24.25
C GLY A 433 -2.84 26.97 -24.96
N ASP A 434 -3.41 25.98 -24.25
CA ASP A 434 -4.15 24.85 -24.86
C ASP A 434 -5.58 24.69 -24.27
N GLY A 435 -5.97 25.59 -23.36
CA GLY A 435 -7.23 25.52 -22.62
C GLY A 435 -8.25 26.58 -23.02
N SER A 436 -9.52 26.23 -22.89
CA SER A 436 -10.63 27.18 -22.97
C SER A 436 -11.11 27.49 -21.55
N THR A 437 -10.81 28.70 -21.07
CA THR A 437 -11.28 29.19 -19.77
C THR A 437 -12.47 30.14 -19.95
N ARG A 438 -13.61 29.80 -19.34
CA ARG A 438 -14.84 30.60 -19.38
C ARG A 438 -14.87 31.62 -18.24
N ALA A 439 -15.75 32.61 -18.34
CA ALA A 439 -15.95 33.65 -17.32
C ALA A 439 -16.33 33.10 -15.93
N ASN A 440 -16.94 31.92 -15.87
CA ASN A 440 -17.27 31.24 -14.60
C ASN A 440 -16.10 30.43 -14.01
N GLY A 441 -14.89 30.58 -14.55
CA GLY A 441 -13.68 29.89 -14.12
C GLY A 441 -13.52 28.46 -14.67
N LEU A 442 -14.48 27.92 -15.43
CA LEU A 442 -14.35 26.59 -16.04
C LEU A 442 -13.23 26.60 -17.07
N THR A 443 -12.19 25.79 -16.83
CA THR A 443 -11.12 25.51 -17.77
C THR A 443 -11.27 24.09 -18.30
N GLN A 444 -11.16 23.94 -19.62
CA GLN A 444 -11.19 22.66 -20.33
C GLN A 444 -9.96 22.55 -21.23
N ILE A 445 -9.26 21.40 -21.16
CA ILE A 445 -8.16 21.03 -22.07
C ILE A 445 -8.43 19.67 -22.71
N HIS A 446 -7.84 19.46 -23.89
CA HIS A 446 -7.92 18.20 -24.61
C HIS A 446 -6.53 17.71 -25.01
N THR A 447 -6.20 16.46 -24.70
CA THR A 447 -4.89 15.90 -25.06
C THR A 447 -4.99 14.45 -25.50
N VAL A 448 -4.07 14.02 -26.35
CA VAL A 448 -3.91 12.60 -26.73
C VAL A 448 -2.94 11.86 -25.82
N SER A 449 -2.26 12.56 -24.90
CA SER A 449 -1.41 11.96 -23.89
C SER A 449 -2.22 11.63 -22.64
N GLU A 450 -2.31 10.34 -22.33
CA GLU A 450 -2.90 9.85 -21.08
C GLU A 450 -2.13 10.34 -19.85
N GLU A 451 -0.80 10.31 -19.92
CA GLU A 451 0.07 10.75 -18.83
C GLU A 451 -0.10 12.25 -18.53
N LEU A 452 -0.21 13.09 -19.57
CA LEU A 452 -0.51 14.51 -19.38
C LEU A 452 -1.90 14.69 -18.80
N ALA A 453 -2.92 13.99 -19.30
CA ALA A 453 -4.28 14.14 -18.83
C ALA A 453 -4.44 13.76 -17.36
N HIS A 454 -3.90 12.60 -16.96
CA HIS A 454 -3.92 12.16 -15.57
C HIS A 454 -3.03 13.04 -14.68
N GLY A 455 -1.88 13.48 -15.18
CA GLY A 455 -0.98 14.39 -14.47
C GLY A 455 -1.62 15.77 -14.21
N VAL A 456 -2.30 16.35 -15.20
CA VAL A 456 -3.04 17.62 -15.07
C VAL A 456 -4.21 17.47 -14.10
N ALA A 457 -4.98 16.37 -14.19
CA ALA A 457 -6.04 16.09 -13.25
C ALA A 457 -5.49 15.97 -11.81
N TRP A 458 -4.38 15.25 -11.63
CA TRP A 458 -3.72 15.11 -10.33
C TRP A 458 -3.20 16.45 -9.82
N LEU A 459 -2.55 17.27 -10.65
CA LEU A 459 -2.03 18.58 -10.25
C LEU A 459 -3.16 19.54 -9.87
N ALA A 460 -4.25 19.56 -10.62
CA ALA A 460 -5.44 20.34 -10.28
C ALA A 460 -6.04 19.90 -8.94
N LEU A 461 -6.16 18.59 -8.71
CA LEU A 461 -6.65 18.06 -7.43
C LEU A 461 -5.71 18.44 -6.27
N LYS A 462 -4.40 18.32 -6.47
CA LYS A 462 -3.38 18.70 -5.48
C LYS A 462 -3.49 20.18 -5.10
N LEU A 463 -3.81 21.05 -6.06
CA LEU A 463 -4.07 22.49 -5.84
C LEU A 463 -5.39 22.79 -5.12
N GLY A 464 -6.19 21.76 -4.85
CA GLY A 464 -7.47 21.83 -4.15
C GLY A 464 -8.68 21.89 -5.07
N MET A 465 -8.51 21.70 -6.39
CA MET A 465 -9.59 21.81 -7.38
C MET A 465 -10.03 20.42 -7.85
N LEU A 466 -11.29 20.02 -7.62
CA LEU A 466 -11.79 18.73 -8.10
C LEU A 466 -11.83 18.68 -9.64
N PRO A 467 -10.98 17.86 -10.30
CA PRO A 467 -10.96 17.75 -11.75
C PRO A 467 -12.09 16.84 -12.26
N SER A 468 -12.36 16.94 -13.55
CA SER A 468 -13.09 15.94 -14.32
C SER A 468 -12.16 15.42 -15.40
N LEU A 469 -12.02 14.11 -15.52
CA LEU A 469 -11.19 13.43 -16.50
C LEU A 469 -12.05 12.41 -17.26
N SER A 470 -12.16 12.58 -18.58
CA SER A 470 -12.91 11.67 -19.45
C SER A 470 -12.10 11.28 -20.68
N ARG A 471 -12.34 10.06 -21.17
CA ARG A 471 -11.73 9.53 -22.40
C ARG A 471 -12.81 9.36 -23.46
N HIS A 472 -12.55 9.87 -24.66
CA HIS A 472 -13.46 9.83 -25.80
C HIS A 472 -12.81 9.10 -26.98
N HIS A 473 -13.58 8.28 -27.68
CA HIS A 473 -13.13 7.69 -28.95
C HIS A 473 -13.31 8.71 -30.07
N LEU A 474 -12.23 9.01 -30.79
CA LEU A 474 -12.27 9.82 -32.00
C LEU A 474 -12.52 8.86 -33.16
N GLY A 475 -13.64 9.03 -33.87
CA GLY A 475 -13.86 8.30 -35.12
C GLY A 475 -12.86 8.74 -36.20
N ASP A 476 -12.66 7.91 -37.22
CA ASP A 476 -11.82 8.27 -38.36
C ASP A 476 -12.42 9.50 -39.08
N ARG A 477 -11.65 10.59 -39.14
CA ARG A 477 -12.04 11.81 -39.87
C ARG A 477 -10.89 12.25 -40.77
N PRO A 478 -11.12 12.43 -42.08
CA PRO A 478 -10.15 13.09 -42.94
C PRO A 478 -10.02 14.56 -42.53
N ILE A 479 -8.80 15.05 -42.35
CA ILE A 479 -8.51 16.47 -42.12
C ILE A 479 -8.05 17.05 -43.46
N LEU A 480 -8.82 17.99 -44.03
CA LEU A 480 -8.52 18.63 -45.32
C LEU A 480 -8.20 17.62 -46.45
N GLY A 481 -8.97 16.53 -46.53
CA GLY A 481 -8.81 15.49 -47.56
C GLY A 481 -7.62 14.54 -47.37
N ARG A 482 -6.82 14.68 -46.29
CA ARG A 482 -5.72 13.76 -45.96
C ARG A 482 -6.17 12.76 -44.89
N GLN A 483 -5.88 11.47 -45.11
CA GLN A 483 -5.93 10.49 -44.03
C GLN A 483 -4.73 10.72 -43.10
N VAL A 484 -5.02 11.13 -41.87
CA VAL A 484 -4.03 11.32 -40.82
C VAL A 484 -4.11 10.13 -39.87
N LYS A 485 -2.96 9.50 -39.54
CA LYS A 485 -2.88 8.50 -38.46
C LYS A 485 -3.11 9.20 -37.11
N ALA A 486 -4.37 9.38 -36.73
CA ALA A 486 -4.74 9.98 -35.45
C ALA A 486 -4.66 8.95 -34.30
N SER A 487 -4.63 9.44 -33.07
CA SER A 487 -4.96 8.59 -31.92
C SER A 487 -6.45 8.25 -31.98
N PRO A 488 -6.85 6.98 -31.78
CA PRO A 488 -8.27 6.63 -31.70
C PRO A 488 -8.95 7.21 -30.45
N TYR A 489 -8.17 7.73 -29.50
CA TYR A 489 -8.67 8.30 -28.27
C TYR A 489 -8.10 9.69 -27.99
N GLN A 490 -8.92 10.53 -27.34
CA GLN A 490 -8.55 11.81 -26.77
C GLN A 490 -9.09 11.90 -25.34
N TYR A 491 -8.30 12.50 -24.46
CA TYR A 491 -8.65 12.78 -23.07
C TYR A 491 -9.11 14.23 -22.96
N ALA A 492 -10.14 14.47 -22.15
CA ALA A 492 -10.60 15.79 -21.78
C ALA A 492 -10.43 15.97 -20.26
N VAL A 493 -9.83 17.08 -19.85
CA VAL A 493 -9.67 17.43 -18.43
C VAL A 493 -10.34 18.76 -18.16
N ASN A 494 -11.19 18.83 -17.13
CA ASN A 494 -11.91 20.04 -16.76
C ASN A 494 -11.76 20.37 -15.28
N TRP A 495 -11.42 21.61 -14.94
CA TRP A 495 -11.38 22.10 -13.56
C TRP A 495 -11.87 23.55 -13.50
N TYR A 496 -11.94 24.13 -12.30
CA TYR A 496 -12.37 25.50 -12.11
C TYR A 496 -11.28 26.29 -11.38
N PHE A 497 -10.84 27.41 -11.96
CA PHE A 497 -10.08 28.41 -11.21
C PHE A 497 -11.04 29.25 -10.36
N GLY A 498 -10.89 29.20 -9.04
CA GLY A 498 -11.78 29.86 -8.08
C GLY A 498 -12.87 28.94 -7.52
N GLU A 499 -13.78 29.50 -6.72
CA GLU A 499 -14.85 28.72 -6.09
C GLU A 499 -15.94 28.36 -7.10
N HIS A 500 -16.27 27.06 -7.19
CA HIS A 500 -17.35 26.58 -8.03
C HIS A 500 -18.00 25.32 -7.46
N ARG A 501 -19.34 25.28 -7.43
CA ARG A 501 -20.10 24.11 -7.00
C ARG A 501 -20.30 23.12 -8.14
N ARG A 502 -19.80 21.91 -7.98
CA ARG A 502 -20.04 20.78 -8.91
C ARG A 502 -21.39 20.14 -8.61
N LYS A 503 -22.24 19.96 -9.63
CA LYS A 503 -23.60 19.38 -9.48
C LYS A 503 -23.63 18.02 -8.77
N PHE A 504 -22.63 17.18 -9.00
CA PHE A 504 -22.56 15.80 -8.48
C PHE A 504 -21.40 15.58 -7.51
N ALA A 505 -20.87 16.66 -6.93
CA ALA A 505 -19.91 16.57 -5.85
C ALA A 505 -20.23 17.57 -4.74
N PHE A 506 -19.88 17.19 -3.52
CA PHE A 506 -20.04 17.97 -2.32
C PHE A 506 -18.67 18.10 -1.65
N GLU A 507 -18.57 18.88 -0.58
CA GLU A 507 -17.29 19.10 0.10
C GLU A 507 -17.48 19.38 1.58
N ASP A 508 -16.47 19.04 2.35
CA ASP A 508 -16.20 19.59 3.68
C ASP A 508 -14.79 20.22 3.70
N ASP A 509 -14.24 20.41 4.90
CA ASP A 509 -12.91 20.98 5.08
C ASP A 509 -11.78 20.10 4.51
N ASN A 510 -11.96 18.79 4.45
CA ASN A 510 -10.91 17.80 4.21
C ASN A 510 -11.09 17.02 2.90
N HIS A 511 -12.33 16.83 2.43
CA HIS A 511 -12.66 15.94 1.31
C HIS A 511 -13.66 16.58 0.35
N TRP A 512 -13.47 16.25 -0.92
CA TRP A 512 -14.54 16.26 -1.92
C TRP A 512 -15.29 14.93 -1.85
N TYR A 513 -16.61 14.96 -1.94
CA TYR A 513 -17.49 13.81 -1.94
C TYR A 513 -18.18 13.67 -3.29
N VAL A 514 -17.76 12.68 -4.07
CA VAL A 514 -18.16 12.51 -5.48
C VAL A 514 -19.22 11.44 -5.61
N ARG A 515 -20.35 11.75 -6.24
CA ARG A 515 -21.45 10.81 -6.38
C ARG A 515 -21.11 9.65 -7.31
N ILE A 516 -21.53 8.43 -6.95
CA ILE A 516 -21.42 7.26 -7.82
C ILE A 516 -22.50 7.34 -8.91
N ARG A 517 -22.08 7.25 -10.17
CA ARG A 517 -22.97 7.21 -11.35
C ARG A 517 -23.40 5.80 -11.70
N GLY A 518 -22.59 4.79 -11.40
CA GLY A 518 -22.94 3.39 -11.66
C GLY A 518 -21.91 2.41 -11.11
N ILE A 519 -22.38 1.20 -10.83
CA ILE A 519 -21.56 0.08 -10.34
C ILE A 519 -21.89 -1.11 -11.23
N GLU A 520 -20.85 -1.69 -11.82
CA GLU A 520 -20.96 -2.85 -12.71
C GLU A 520 -20.17 -4.01 -12.08
N THR A 521 -20.73 -5.22 -12.12
CA THR A 521 -20.02 -6.43 -11.71
C THR A 521 -19.70 -7.22 -12.97
N PHE A 522 -18.47 -7.71 -13.11
CA PHE A 522 -18.01 -8.42 -14.31
C PHE A 522 -17.02 -9.52 -13.96
N ASP A 523 -17.03 -10.61 -14.74
CA ASP A 523 -16.03 -11.66 -14.64
C ASP A 523 -14.64 -11.15 -15.04
N TYR A 524 -13.64 -11.50 -14.24
CA TYR A 524 -12.24 -11.16 -14.48
C TYR A 524 -11.36 -12.40 -14.32
N ASP A 525 -10.39 -12.51 -15.22
CA ASP A 525 -9.36 -13.55 -15.21
C ASP A 525 -8.03 -12.87 -15.60
N GLY A 526 -7.17 -12.62 -14.61
CA GLY A 526 -5.92 -11.91 -14.83
C GLY A 526 -5.22 -11.50 -13.53
N ASP A 527 -4.11 -10.77 -13.68
CA ASP A 527 -3.35 -10.27 -12.54
C ASP A 527 -4.04 -9.07 -11.89
N VAL A 528 -4.10 -9.09 -10.57
CA VAL A 528 -4.57 -7.99 -9.73
C VAL A 528 -3.46 -7.55 -8.78
N TYR A 529 -3.51 -6.28 -8.36
CA TYR A 529 -2.39 -5.60 -7.71
C TYR A 529 -2.80 -4.87 -6.44
N ASN A 530 -1.86 -4.68 -5.51
CA ASN A 530 -2.07 -3.90 -4.29
C ASN A 530 -0.75 -3.27 -3.79
N LEU A 531 -0.81 -2.34 -2.85
CA LEU A 531 0.34 -1.64 -2.27
C LEU A 531 0.32 -1.73 -0.75
N GLN A 532 1.50 -1.92 -0.14
CA GLN A 532 1.71 -1.61 1.27
C GLN A 532 2.31 -0.21 1.39
N VAL A 533 1.67 0.63 2.19
CA VAL A 533 2.02 2.05 2.39
C VAL A 533 2.26 2.28 3.88
N GLU A 534 3.36 2.97 4.19
CA GLU A 534 3.78 3.30 5.54
C GLU A 534 2.73 4.17 6.27
N GLY A 535 2.39 3.80 7.50
CA GLY A 535 1.58 4.63 8.40
C GLY A 535 0.08 4.53 8.17
N GLU A 536 -0.50 5.38 7.31
CA GLU A 536 -1.95 5.59 7.22
C GLU A 536 -2.73 4.50 6.48
N HIS A 537 -2.02 3.48 6.00
CA HIS A 537 -2.62 2.30 5.42
C HIS A 537 -3.63 2.57 4.29
N SER A 538 -3.38 3.61 3.47
CA SER A 538 -4.25 4.00 2.36
C SER A 538 -3.45 4.65 1.24
N TYR A 539 -4.03 4.74 0.04
CA TYR A 539 -3.47 5.47 -1.10
C TYR A 539 -4.56 5.95 -2.07
N LEU A 540 -4.22 6.87 -2.98
CA LEU A 540 -5.15 7.34 -4.02
C LEU A 540 -5.04 6.50 -5.29
N ALA A 541 -6.12 5.82 -5.66
CA ALA A 541 -6.29 5.01 -6.86
C ALA A 541 -7.34 5.64 -7.77
N ASN A 542 -6.96 6.04 -8.98
CA ASN A 542 -7.75 6.89 -9.88
C ASN A 542 -8.30 8.13 -9.15
N LEU A 543 -7.46 8.71 -8.27
CA LEU A 543 -7.73 9.86 -7.40
C LEU A 543 -8.72 9.59 -6.23
N LEU A 544 -9.24 8.38 -6.11
CA LEU A 544 -10.13 7.96 -5.01
C LEU A 544 -9.30 7.35 -3.87
N ALA A 545 -9.63 7.66 -2.63
CA ALA A 545 -8.94 7.06 -1.48
C ALA A 545 -9.37 5.60 -1.29
N THR A 546 -8.39 4.70 -1.22
CA THR A 546 -8.55 3.26 -0.97
C THR A 546 -7.65 2.77 0.17
N HIS A 547 -8.02 1.67 0.81
CA HIS A 547 -7.37 1.07 1.97
C HIS A 547 -6.26 0.05 1.61
N ASN A 548 -5.36 -0.25 2.57
CA ASN A 548 -4.42 -1.37 2.53
C ASN A 548 -4.63 -2.32 3.74
N CYS A 549 -3.83 -3.38 3.92
CA CYS A 549 -4.24 -4.56 4.69
C CYS A 549 -3.61 -4.65 6.13
N GLN A 550 -4.35 -5.06 7.20
CA GLN A 550 -3.85 -5.30 8.60
C GLN A 550 -4.21 -6.70 9.20
N ASN A 551 -3.27 -7.39 9.90
CA ASN A 551 -3.30 -8.77 10.50
C ASN A 551 -3.36 -10.04 9.61
N TRP A 552 -3.55 -9.87 8.31
CA TRP A 552 -3.35 -10.89 7.28
C TRP A 552 -1.91 -11.42 7.17
N GLN A 553 -0.93 -10.65 7.65
CA GLN A 553 0.50 -10.96 7.52
C GLN A 553 0.90 -12.30 8.13
N THR A 554 0.26 -12.76 9.20
CA THR A 554 0.52 -14.09 9.77
C THR A 554 -0.49 -15.10 9.26
N SER A 555 -1.78 -14.75 9.24
CA SER A 555 -2.89 -15.66 8.96
C SER A 555 -3.02 -16.10 7.49
N GLN A 556 -2.56 -15.30 6.53
CA GLN A 556 -2.58 -15.67 5.10
C GLN A 556 -1.22 -16.18 4.59
N THR A 557 -0.27 -16.48 5.48
CA THR A 557 1.06 -16.98 5.06
C THR A 557 0.91 -18.26 4.24
N LEU A 558 1.64 -18.32 3.12
CA LEU A 558 1.59 -19.38 2.08
C LEU A 558 0.26 -19.45 1.28
N ARG A 559 -0.75 -18.62 1.60
CA ARG A 559 -2.01 -18.47 0.83
C ARG A 559 -2.07 -17.16 0.05
N ASP A 560 -1.36 -16.17 0.57
CA ASP A 560 -1.17 -14.85 0.01
C ASP A 560 0.33 -14.55 0.13
N ASP A 561 1.00 -14.33 -0.99
CA ASP A 561 2.44 -14.12 -1.02
C ASP A 561 2.91 -12.86 -0.32
N VAL A 562 1.98 -11.94 -0.07
CA VAL A 562 2.29 -10.66 0.55
C VAL A 562 2.27 -10.78 2.07
N ALA A 563 1.66 -11.87 2.54
CA ALA A 563 1.65 -12.33 3.90
C ALA A 563 2.92 -13.14 4.17
N GLY A 564 3.31 -13.10 5.42
CA GLY A 564 4.53 -13.65 5.96
C GLY A 564 5.16 -12.64 6.91
N ALA A 565 5.45 -13.09 8.12
CA ALA A 565 6.44 -12.47 8.98
C ALA A 565 7.70 -13.38 8.97
N PRO A 566 8.92 -12.84 9.08
CA PRO A 566 10.10 -13.66 9.26
C PRO A 566 9.90 -14.60 10.47
N PRO A 567 9.95 -15.93 10.28
CA PRO A 567 9.78 -16.85 11.39
C PRO A 567 10.95 -16.66 12.35
N GLN A 568 10.62 -16.50 13.63
CA GLN A 568 11.62 -16.46 14.69
C GLN A 568 11.86 -17.89 15.12
N ILE A 569 13.02 -18.45 14.73
CA ILE A 569 13.44 -19.78 15.18
C ILE A 569 13.58 -19.73 16.70
N VAL A 570 12.89 -20.63 17.37
CA VAL A 570 12.83 -20.65 18.83
C VAL A 570 12.51 -22.06 19.30
N THR A 571 13.09 -22.45 20.42
CA THR A 571 12.79 -23.71 21.10
C THR A 571 11.69 -23.53 22.15
N PRO A 572 11.00 -24.61 22.58
CA PRO A 572 10.06 -24.55 23.70
C PRO A 572 10.68 -23.94 24.97
N GLN A 573 11.93 -24.30 25.27
CA GLN A 573 12.65 -23.79 26.44
C GLN A 573 12.91 -22.29 26.35
N GLU A 574 13.30 -21.77 25.20
CA GLU A 574 13.52 -20.34 25.00
C GLU A 574 12.21 -19.56 25.18
N LEU A 575 11.10 -20.02 24.59
CA LEU A 575 9.77 -19.43 24.78
C LEU A 575 9.40 -19.37 26.26
N VAL A 576 9.50 -20.49 26.97
CA VAL A 576 9.19 -20.55 28.41
C VAL A 576 10.10 -19.63 29.21
N ASN A 577 11.40 -19.59 28.90
CA ASN A 577 12.35 -18.67 29.54
C ASN A 577 11.97 -17.20 29.34
N TYR A 578 11.45 -16.82 28.17
CA TYR A 578 10.92 -15.46 27.97
C TYR A 578 9.73 -15.17 28.88
N GLY A 579 8.79 -16.12 28.99
CA GLY A 579 7.63 -15.99 29.88
C GLY A 579 8.03 -15.83 31.34
N LEU A 580 8.97 -16.66 31.81
CA LEU A 580 9.50 -16.59 33.17
C LEU A 580 10.18 -15.25 33.45
N ARG A 581 11.02 -14.75 32.53
CA ARG A 581 11.67 -13.43 32.65
C ARG A 581 10.67 -12.28 32.67
N ALA A 582 9.57 -12.40 31.92
CA ALA A 582 8.51 -11.40 31.89
C ALA A 582 7.57 -11.48 33.12
N GLY A 583 7.72 -12.49 33.97
CA GLY A 583 6.84 -12.73 35.12
C GLY A 583 5.46 -13.27 34.72
N ALA A 584 5.34 -13.89 33.55
CA ALA A 584 4.11 -14.51 33.11
C ALA A 584 3.70 -15.66 34.04
N LYS A 585 2.41 -15.81 34.28
CA LYS A 585 1.84 -16.98 34.98
C LYS A 585 1.29 -18.01 34.02
N LEU A 586 0.94 -17.56 32.81
CA LEU A 586 0.38 -18.40 31.77
C LEU A 586 1.17 -18.36 30.47
N VAL A 587 1.05 -19.43 29.70
CA VAL A 587 1.48 -19.53 28.31
C VAL A 587 0.28 -19.83 27.42
N GLY A 588 0.10 -19.06 26.36
CA GLY A 588 -1.05 -19.15 25.46
C GLY A 588 -0.66 -19.38 23.99
N SER A 589 -1.39 -20.25 23.30
CA SER A 589 -1.32 -20.39 21.83
C SER A 589 -2.45 -19.58 21.16
N SER A 590 -2.12 -18.61 20.29
CA SER A 590 -3.05 -17.62 19.70
C SER A 590 -2.46 -16.85 18.48
N TYR A 591 -2.90 -15.60 18.26
CA TYR A 591 -2.62 -14.65 17.16
C TYR A 591 -3.10 -15.07 15.78
N ASN A 592 -2.68 -16.24 15.32
CA ASN A 592 -3.27 -16.92 14.17
C ASN A 592 -4.07 -18.13 14.68
N GLU A 593 -4.56 -19.00 13.80
CA GLU A 593 -5.34 -20.16 14.24
C GLU A 593 -4.42 -21.25 14.83
N PRO A 594 -4.41 -21.49 16.15
CA PRO A 594 -3.46 -22.41 16.75
C PRO A 594 -3.72 -23.88 16.41
N LEU A 595 -4.95 -24.27 16.04
CA LEU A 595 -5.30 -25.65 15.68
C LEU A 595 -4.40 -26.23 14.57
N ILE A 596 -3.97 -25.40 13.63
CA ILE A 596 -3.05 -25.83 12.57
C ILE A 596 -1.62 -26.07 13.08
N THR A 597 -1.34 -25.80 14.35
CA THR A 597 -0.03 -25.89 15.01
C THR A 597 -0.07 -26.54 16.41
N SER A 598 -1.09 -27.36 16.68
CA SER A 598 -1.31 -28.00 17.98
C SER A 598 -0.10 -28.78 18.54
N GLU A 599 0.64 -29.48 17.67
CA GLU A 599 1.83 -30.25 18.05
C GLU A 599 2.93 -29.36 18.64
N TRP A 600 3.17 -28.20 18.01
CA TRP A 600 4.10 -27.19 18.55
C TRP A 600 3.60 -26.62 19.88
N ALA A 601 2.31 -26.31 19.96
CA ALA A 601 1.73 -25.79 21.19
C ALA A 601 1.89 -26.76 22.37
N VAL A 602 1.63 -28.05 22.16
CA VAL A 602 1.83 -29.10 23.17
C VAL A 602 3.30 -29.22 23.59
N ALA A 603 4.24 -29.08 22.66
CA ALA A 603 5.67 -29.08 23.00
C ALA A 603 6.04 -27.92 23.93
N VAL A 604 5.53 -26.72 23.63
CA VAL A 604 5.71 -25.53 24.48
C VAL A 604 5.03 -25.71 25.84
N PHE A 605 3.81 -26.26 25.88
CA PHE A 605 3.07 -26.46 27.13
C PHE A 605 3.69 -27.53 28.04
N LYS A 606 4.21 -28.61 27.46
CA LYS A 606 5.01 -29.60 28.20
C LYS A 606 6.21 -28.96 28.87
N GLU A 607 6.90 -28.06 28.17
CA GLU A 607 8.02 -27.33 28.75
C GLU A 607 7.54 -26.35 29.84
N ALA A 608 6.50 -25.56 29.56
CA ALA A 608 5.94 -24.59 30.49
C ALA A 608 5.51 -25.24 31.82
N GLY A 609 4.90 -26.43 31.76
CA GLY A 609 4.48 -27.20 32.93
C GLY A 609 5.63 -27.61 33.86
N LYS A 610 6.84 -27.84 33.33
CA LYS A 610 8.03 -28.13 34.16
C LYS A 610 8.43 -26.96 35.06
N HIS A 611 8.05 -25.74 34.67
CA HIS A 611 8.33 -24.51 35.41
C HIS A 611 7.10 -23.97 36.14
N GLY A 612 6.03 -24.77 36.25
CA GLY A 612 4.81 -24.41 36.97
C GLY A 612 3.91 -23.37 36.28
N LEU A 613 4.20 -23.03 35.02
CA LEU A 613 3.34 -22.15 34.23
C LEU A 613 2.08 -22.89 33.79
N GLN A 614 0.95 -22.21 33.87
CA GLN A 614 -0.32 -22.73 33.39
C GLN A 614 -0.47 -22.47 31.89
N CYS A 615 -1.21 -23.32 31.17
CA CYS A 615 -1.34 -23.15 29.72
C CYS A 615 -2.80 -23.01 29.27
N VAL A 616 -3.01 -22.12 28.29
CA VAL A 616 -4.32 -21.81 27.73
C VAL A 616 -4.31 -21.84 26.21
N TYR A 617 -5.46 -22.12 25.62
CA TYR A 617 -5.64 -22.23 24.17
C TYR A 617 -6.68 -21.24 23.66
N ILE A 618 -6.43 -20.56 22.55
CA ILE A 618 -7.32 -19.50 22.00
C ILE A 618 -7.56 -19.76 20.51
N SER A 619 -8.73 -20.26 20.13
CA SER A 619 -9.04 -20.69 18.76
C SER A 619 -10.35 -20.12 18.20
N ASN A 620 -10.51 -20.18 16.88
CA ASN A 620 -11.76 -19.96 16.17
C ASN A 620 -12.82 -21.06 16.40
N GLY A 621 -12.47 -22.16 17.08
CA GLY A 621 -13.41 -23.22 17.44
C GLY A 621 -13.75 -24.22 16.34
N ASN A 622 -13.15 -24.13 15.14
CA ASN A 622 -13.29 -25.13 14.08
C ASN A 622 -12.48 -26.39 14.42
N VAL A 623 -12.76 -27.00 15.57
CA VAL A 623 -11.94 -28.01 16.25
C VAL A 623 -12.46 -29.43 16.02
N THR A 624 -11.58 -30.42 16.14
CA THR A 624 -11.93 -31.84 16.17
C THR A 624 -11.77 -32.40 17.58
N ARG A 625 -12.42 -33.53 17.85
CA ARG A 625 -12.18 -34.32 19.08
C ARG A 625 -10.70 -34.67 19.24
N ASP A 626 -10.06 -35.12 18.16
CA ASP A 626 -8.65 -35.51 18.14
C ASP A 626 -7.72 -34.38 18.61
N ALA A 627 -7.96 -33.15 18.14
CA ALA A 627 -7.20 -31.98 18.55
C ALA A 627 -7.42 -31.63 20.03
N LEU A 628 -8.67 -31.72 20.51
CA LEU A 628 -8.99 -31.50 21.93
C LEU A 628 -8.32 -32.52 22.84
N GLU A 629 -8.37 -33.81 22.50
CA GLU A 629 -7.74 -34.89 23.25
C GLU A 629 -6.23 -34.72 23.31
N HIS A 630 -5.63 -34.22 22.23
CA HIS A 630 -4.21 -33.95 22.15
C HIS A 630 -3.74 -32.80 23.06
N ILE A 631 -4.50 -31.71 23.15
CA ILE A 631 -4.12 -30.53 23.96
C ILE A 631 -4.57 -30.63 25.43
N ARG A 632 -5.64 -31.37 25.73
CA ARG A 632 -6.28 -31.43 27.06
C ARG A 632 -5.33 -31.70 28.22
N PRO A 633 -4.36 -32.63 28.14
CA PRO A 633 -3.50 -32.95 29.28
C PRO A 633 -2.59 -31.79 29.71
N TYR A 634 -2.38 -30.81 28.84
CA TYR A 634 -1.41 -29.73 29.05
C TYR A 634 -2.06 -28.37 29.21
N THR A 635 -3.39 -28.26 29.07
CA THR A 635 -4.11 -27.00 29.04
C THR A 635 -5.19 -26.99 30.11
N ILE A 636 -5.32 -25.85 30.79
CA ILE A 636 -6.35 -25.64 31.83
C ILE A 636 -7.56 -24.86 31.30
N GLY A 637 -7.35 -24.07 30.25
CA GLY A 637 -8.35 -23.17 29.71
C GLY A 637 -8.39 -23.19 28.19
N TYR A 638 -9.60 -23.14 27.64
CA TYR A 638 -9.84 -23.03 26.20
C TYR A 638 -10.86 -21.91 25.93
N LYS A 639 -10.39 -20.84 25.30
CA LYS A 639 -11.24 -19.78 24.79
C LYS A 639 -11.58 -20.01 23.32
N ILE A 640 -12.87 -19.93 22.99
CA ILE A 640 -13.42 -20.25 21.66
C ILE A 640 -14.14 -19.02 21.09
N ASP A 641 -13.84 -18.65 19.84
CA ASP A 641 -14.61 -17.62 19.12
C ASP A 641 -15.88 -18.20 18.49
N LEU A 642 -17.04 -17.86 19.03
CA LEU A 642 -18.32 -18.07 18.38
C LEU A 642 -18.68 -16.84 17.55
N LYS A 643 -18.53 -16.93 16.22
CA LYS A 643 -18.56 -15.77 15.31
C LYS A 643 -19.96 -15.41 14.79
N SER A 644 -20.91 -16.32 14.79
CA SER A 644 -22.30 -16.13 14.30
C SER A 644 -23.12 -17.38 14.60
N MET A 645 -24.44 -17.28 14.74
CA MET A 645 -25.32 -18.47 14.76
C MET A 645 -25.82 -18.85 13.35
N SER A 646 -25.32 -18.19 12.31
CA SER A 646 -25.63 -18.51 10.91
C SER A 646 -24.54 -19.38 10.27
N ASP A 647 -24.88 -20.64 9.95
CA ASP A 647 -23.96 -21.53 9.21
C ASP A 647 -23.55 -20.94 7.85
N LYS A 648 -24.47 -20.23 7.18
CA LYS A 648 -24.19 -19.51 5.92
C LYS A 648 -23.05 -18.50 6.09
N ARG A 649 -23.06 -17.73 7.18
CA ARG A 649 -22.00 -16.73 7.47
C ARG A 649 -20.69 -17.41 7.87
N TYR A 650 -20.73 -18.52 8.60
CA TYR A 650 -19.54 -19.32 8.89
C TYR A 650 -18.87 -19.87 7.61
N ARG A 651 -19.66 -20.34 6.64
CA ARG A 651 -19.12 -20.81 5.35
C ARG A 651 -18.42 -19.71 4.57
N GLN A 652 -18.85 -18.45 4.68
CA GLN A 652 -18.16 -17.31 4.07
C GLN A 652 -16.76 -17.08 4.66
N LEU A 653 -16.55 -17.44 5.93
CA LEU A 653 -15.24 -17.37 6.59
C LEU A 653 -14.37 -18.59 6.24
N GLY A 654 -14.93 -19.64 5.64
CA GLY A 654 -14.27 -20.91 5.40
C GLY A 654 -14.39 -21.88 6.58
N GLY A 655 -15.40 -21.73 7.44
CA GLY A 655 -15.70 -22.67 8.54
C GLY A 655 -17.11 -23.26 8.44
N VAL A 656 -17.43 -24.15 9.38
CA VAL A 656 -18.78 -24.72 9.55
C VAL A 656 -19.22 -24.46 10.98
N LEU A 657 -20.39 -23.86 11.18
CA LEU A 657 -20.87 -23.45 12.51
C LEU A 657 -20.93 -24.63 13.48
N ARG A 658 -21.43 -25.77 12.99
CA ARG A 658 -21.61 -26.98 13.79
C ARG A 658 -20.32 -27.42 14.49
N ASN A 659 -19.17 -27.30 13.82
CA ASN A 659 -17.87 -27.66 14.40
C ASN A 659 -17.54 -26.79 15.62
N THR A 660 -17.91 -25.51 15.60
CA THR A 660 -17.69 -24.58 16.73
C THR A 660 -18.61 -24.90 17.89
N LEU A 661 -19.90 -25.13 17.63
CA LEU A 661 -20.86 -25.51 18.66
C LEU A 661 -20.46 -26.85 19.31
N ASP A 662 -20.25 -27.90 18.51
CA ASP A 662 -19.82 -29.19 19.04
C ASP A 662 -18.49 -29.09 19.78
N GLY A 663 -17.57 -28.22 19.33
CA GLY A 663 -16.31 -27.91 19.99
C GLY A 663 -16.48 -27.29 21.39
N ILE A 664 -17.39 -26.32 21.55
CA ILE A 664 -17.69 -25.69 22.85
C ILE A 664 -18.21 -26.73 23.84
N LYS A 665 -19.23 -27.49 23.41
CA LYS A 665 -19.83 -28.55 24.23
C LYS A 665 -18.79 -29.59 24.64
N LEU A 666 -18.01 -30.07 23.66
CA LEU A 666 -17.00 -31.09 23.91
C LEU A 666 -15.88 -30.59 24.83
N ALA A 667 -15.42 -29.35 24.68
CA ALA A 667 -14.43 -28.77 25.59
C ALA A 667 -14.94 -28.70 27.04
N LYS A 668 -16.21 -28.33 27.27
CA LYS A 668 -16.80 -28.35 28.62
C LYS A 668 -16.91 -29.78 29.16
N GLU A 669 -17.39 -30.74 28.35
CA GLU A 669 -17.48 -32.16 28.72
C GLU A 669 -16.12 -32.78 29.07
N MET A 670 -15.05 -32.36 28.38
CA MET A 670 -13.68 -32.79 28.66
C MET A 670 -13.06 -32.08 29.86
N GLY A 671 -13.78 -31.18 30.53
CA GLY A 671 -13.35 -30.51 31.75
C GLY A 671 -12.29 -29.42 31.53
N PHE A 672 -12.27 -28.78 30.36
CA PHE A 672 -11.57 -27.51 30.21
C PHE A 672 -12.32 -26.41 30.97
N TRP A 673 -11.62 -25.39 31.49
CA TRP A 673 -12.27 -24.11 31.71
C TRP A 673 -12.56 -23.47 30.36
N VAL A 674 -13.83 -23.19 30.06
CA VAL A 674 -14.25 -22.66 28.76
C VAL A 674 -14.75 -21.23 28.94
N GLU A 675 -14.24 -20.32 28.11
CA GLU A 675 -14.81 -18.98 27.92
C GLU A 675 -15.14 -18.80 26.44
N VAL A 676 -16.30 -18.24 26.13
CA VAL A 676 -16.75 -18.03 24.75
C VAL A 676 -16.71 -16.55 24.43
N VAL A 677 -16.21 -16.21 23.24
CA VAL A 677 -16.14 -14.82 22.79
C VAL A 677 -16.87 -14.67 21.48
N THR A 678 -17.68 -13.64 21.40
CA THR A 678 -18.34 -13.19 20.19
C THR A 678 -17.89 -11.76 19.92
N LEU A 679 -17.15 -11.59 18.82
CA LEU A 679 -16.93 -10.25 18.27
C LEU A 679 -18.26 -9.81 17.66
N VAL A 680 -18.92 -8.83 18.27
CA VAL A 680 -20.23 -8.37 17.82
C VAL A 680 -20.02 -7.36 16.70
N ILE A 681 -20.53 -7.66 15.52
CA ILE A 681 -20.30 -6.93 14.28
C ILE A 681 -21.65 -6.42 13.77
N PRO A 682 -21.86 -5.09 13.72
CA PRO A 682 -23.12 -4.50 13.26
C PRO A 682 -23.61 -4.99 11.90
N GLY A 683 -24.86 -5.43 11.81
CA GLY A 683 -25.47 -5.98 10.59
C GLY A 683 -24.98 -7.39 10.20
N PHE A 684 -24.04 -7.97 10.95
CA PHE A 684 -23.52 -9.32 10.69
C PHE A 684 -23.90 -10.33 11.78
N ASN A 685 -23.86 -9.99 13.06
CA ASN A 685 -24.26 -10.93 14.12
C ASN A 685 -24.82 -10.24 15.37
N ASP A 686 -25.31 -9.00 15.23
CA ASP A 686 -25.76 -8.16 16.34
C ASP A 686 -27.29 -8.05 16.47
N SER A 687 -28.07 -8.87 15.75
CA SER A 687 -29.53 -8.87 15.94
C SER A 687 -29.90 -9.45 17.30
N ASN A 688 -31.02 -9.01 17.88
CA ASN A 688 -31.48 -9.53 19.18
C ASN A 688 -31.67 -11.06 19.13
N GLU A 689 -32.24 -11.54 18.03
CA GLU A 689 -32.55 -12.96 17.81
C GLU A 689 -31.28 -13.80 17.79
N GLU A 690 -30.26 -13.37 17.03
CA GLU A 690 -29.00 -14.11 16.91
C GLU A 690 -28.17 -14.06 18.19
N LEU A 691 -28.16 -12.92 18.90
CA LEU A 691 -27.49 -12.78 20.19
C LEU A 691 -28.18 -13.64 21.26
N MET A 692 -29.51 -13.67 21.28
CA MET A 692 -30.29 -14.54 22.17
C MET A 692 -30.05 -16.01 21.84
N GLU A 693 -30.01 -16.38 20.56
CA GLU A 693 -29.71 -17.75 20.13
C GLU A 693 -28.30 -18.18 20.59
N ALA A 694 -27.30 -17.30 20.45
CA ALA A 694 -25.93 -17.56 20.93
C ALA A 694 -25.90 -17.72 22.46
N ALA A 695 -26.57 -16.82 23.19
CA ALA A 695 -26.62 -16.85 24.65
C ALA A 695 -27.33 -18.11 25.19
N GLN A 696 -28.50 -18.44 24.66
CA GLN A 696 -29.26 -19.65 25.01
C GLN A 696 -28.47 -20.92 24.67
N TYR A 697 -27.76 -20.93 23.54
CA TYR A 697 -26.88 -22.04 23.21
C TYR A 697 -25.78 -22.22 24.27
N ILE A 698 -25.07 -21.15 24.64
CA ILE A 698 -24.00 -21.20 25.64
C ILE A 698 -24.57 -21.63 27.01
N GLU A 699 -25.71 -21.07 27.41
CA GLU A 699 -26.39 -21.40 28.67
C GLU A 699 -26.77 -22.88 28.70
N SER A 700 -27.31 -23.41 27.60
CA SER A 700 -27.69 -24.82 27.48
C SER A 700 -26.51 -25.79 27.61
N VAL A 701 -25.29 -25.32 27.32
CA VAL A 701 -24.06 -26.07 27.60
C VAL A 701 -23.70 -25.94 29.08
N SER A 702 -23.70 -24.71 29.61
CA SER A 702 -23.56 -24.42 31.05
C SER A 702 -23.75 -22.93 31.33
N PRO A 703 -24.61 -22.53 32.29
CA PRO A 703 -24.81 -21.12 32.66
C PRO A 703 -23.55 -20.49 33.28
N GLU A 704 -22.60 -21.31 33.75
CA GLU A 704 -21.33 -20.86 34.33
C GLU A 704 -20.28 -20.42 33.29
N ILE A 705 -20.49 -20.69 31.99
CA ILE A 705 -19.53 -20.34 30.94
C ILE A 705 -19.54 -18.81 30.76
N PRO A 706 -18.42 -18.11 30.98
CA PRO A 706 -18.33 -16.69 30.67
C PRO A 706 -18.53 -16.45 29.17
N TRP A 707 -19.48 -15.58 28.84
CA TRP A 707 -19.64 -15.09 27.48
C TRP A 707 -19.13 -13.66 27.37
N HIS A 708 -18.21 -13.42 26.45
CA HIS A 708 -17.66 -12.10 26.17
C HIS A 708 -18.20 -11.57 24.85
N VAL A 709 -18.90 -10.45 24.91
CA VAL A 709 -19.30 -9.66 23.74
C VAL A 709 -18.29 -8.53 23.55
N THR A 710 -17.56 -8.55 22.44
CA THR A 710 -16.44 -7.63 22.22
C THR A 710 -16.72 -6.71 21.04
N ALA A 711 -16.26 -5.46 21.15
CA ALA A 711 -16.42 -4.49 20.08
C ALA A 711 -15.59 -4.88 18.86
N PHE A 712 -16.26 -4.88 17.73
CA PHE A 712 -15.65 -4.90 16.42
C PHE A 712 -15.10 -3.52 16.08
N HIS A 713 -13.89 -3.53 15.54
CA HIS A 713 -13.29 -2.41 14.86
C HIS A 713 -13.16 -2.78 13.38
N PRO A 714 -13.59 -1.92 12.45
CA PRO A 714 -13.39 -2.09 11.00
C PRO A 714 -11.92 -2.30 10.66
N ASP A 715 -11.54 -3.52 10.30
CA ASP A 715 -10.18 -3.91 9.93
C ASP A 715 -10.22 -5.05 8.92
N TYR A 716 -9.23 -5.09 8.03
CA TYR A 716 -9.19 -6.12 6.98
C TYR A 716 -10.54 -6.23 6.26
N LYS A 717 -10.93 -7.42 5.76
CA LYS A 717 -12.09 -7.71 4.87
C LYS A 717 -13.47 -7.37 5.40
N MET A 718 -13.55 -6.63 6.47
CA MET A 718 -14.80 -6.35 7.14
C MET A 718 -14.65 -4.93 7.66
N THR A 719 -14.97 -3.94 6.83
CA THR A 719 -14.96 -2.53 7.25
C THR A 719 -16.32 -1.85 7.23
N GLU A 720 -17.33 -2.49 6.63
CA GLU A 720 -18.63 -1.83 6.46
C GLU A 720 -19.54 -1.82 7.68
N PRO A 721 -19.56 -2.88 8.50
CA PRO A 721 -20.20 -2.75 9.81
C PRO A 721 -19.59 -1.56 10.52
N ASP A 722 -20.42 -0.66 11.05
CA ASP A 722 -19.93 0.39 11.94
C ASP A 722 -19.08 -0.24 13.06
N PRO A 723 -18.10 0.48 13.63
CA PRO A 723 -17.51 0.06 14.89
C PRO A 723 -18.60 -0.18 15.92
N THR A 724 -18.51 -1.28 16.64
CA THR A 724 -19.54 -1.63 17.62
C THR A 724 -19.58 -0.59 18.71
N ARG A 725 -20.76 0.00 18.92
CA ARG A 725 -20.96 1.00 19.96
C ARG A 725 -21.08 0.33 21.32
N ALA A 726 -20.73 1.06 22.38
CA ALA A 726 -20.92 0.60 23.75
C ALA A 726 -22.37 0.16 24.02
N SER A 727 -23.36 0.90 23.50
CA SER A 727 -24.77 0.56 23.62
C SER A 727 -25.12 -0.80 23.00
N THR A 728 -24.49 -1.17 21.88
CA THR A 728 -24.69 -2.47 21.22
C THR A 728 -24.15 -3.61 22.08
N LEU A 729 -23.00 -3.41 22.72
CA LEU A 729 -22.41 -4.39 23.62
C LEU A 729 -23.18 -4.52 24.94
N ILE A 730 -23.63 -3.40 25.52
CA ILE A 730 -24.47 -3.39 26.71
C ILE A 730 -25.75 -4.19 26.45
N ARG A 731 -26.43 -3.91 25.33
CA ARG A 731 -27.61 -4.68 24.91
C ARG A 731 -27.29 -6.17 24.73
N ALA A 732 -26.18 -6.52 24.09
CA ALA A 732 -25.80 -7.91 23.92
C ALA A 732 -25.52 -8.60 25.28
N ALA A 733 -24.95 -7.86 26.23
CA ALA A 733 -24.69 -8.36 27.57
C ALA A 733 -25.98 -8.54 28.40
N GLU A 734 -26.91 -7.60 28.31
CA GLU A 734 -28.27 -7.69 28.88
C GLU A 734 -28.99 -8.95 28.35
N ILE A 735 -28.98 -9.16 27.02
CA ILE A 735 -29.54 -10.37 26.39
C ILE A 735 -28.90 -11.65 26.96
N GLY A 736 -27.57 -11.64 27.15
CA GLY A 736 -26.87 -12.77 27.75
C GLY A 736 -27.35 -13.08 29.17
N GLN A 737 -27.54 -12.05 29.99
CA GLN A 737 -28.05 -12.19 31.36
C GLN A 737 -29.51 -12.67 31.36
N GLU A 738 -30.36 -12.10 30.50
CA GLU A 738 -31.75 -12.51 30.33
C GLU A 738 -31.88 -13.98 29.90
N ALA A 739 -30.93 -14.47 29.09
CA ALA A 739 -30.87 -15.88 28.69
C ALA A 739 -30.49 -16.84 29.83
N GLY A 740 -30.01 -16.32 30.98
CA GLY A 740 -29.64 -17.12 32.15
C GLY A 740 -28.14 -17.32 32.37
N LEU A 741 -27.27 -16.68 31.59
CA LEU A 741 -25.83 -16.75 31.81
C LEU A 741 -25.44 -16.03 33.10
N GLN A 742 -24.63 -16.70 33.93
CA GLN A 742 -24.17 -16.15 35.21
C GLN A 742 -23.11 -15.06 35.03
N PHE A 743 -22.34 -15.12 33.94
CA PHE A 743 -21.23 -14.21 33.68
C PHE A 743 -21.26 -13.76 32.22
N VAL A 744 -21.53 -12.47 32.02
CA VAL A 744 -21.49 -11.84 30.70
C VAL A 744 -20.63 -10.60 30.78
N TYR A 745 -19.69 -10.49 29.84
CA TYR A 745 -18.71 -9.42 29.80
C TYR A 745 -18.80 -8.64 28.50
N ALA A 746 -18.72 -7.32 28.61
CA ALA A 746 -18.56 -6.45 27.45
C ALA A 746 -17.12 -5.93 27.40
N GLY A 747 -16.51 -5.92 26.23
CA GLY A 747 -15.07 -5.64 26.11
C GLY A 747 -14.65 -4.88 24.85
N ASN A 748 -13.35 -4.56 24.80
CA ASN A 748 -12.68 -3.73 23.77
C ASN A 748 -13.10 -2.25 23.71
N LEU A 749 -13.90 -1.77 24.68
CA LEU A 749 -14.22 -0.34 24.85
C LEU A 749 -14.01 0.08 26.31
N SER A 750 -12.74 0.09 26.73
CA SER A 750 -12.34 0.30 28.14
C SER A 750 -13.07 1.49 28.78
N GLY A 751 -13.80 1.23 29.87
CA GLY A 751 -14.53 2.23 30.65
C GLY A 751 -15.85 2.72 30.03
N GLN A 752 -16.26 2.21 28.87
CA GLN A 752 -17.47 2.67 28.17
C GLN A 752 -18.68 1.75 28.34
N VAL A 753 -18.48 0.52 28.81
CA VAL A 753 -19.53 -0.51 28.91
C VAL A 753 -20.07 -0.71 30.33
N GLY A 754 -19.78 0.24 31.23
CA GLY A 754 -20.35 0.29 32.57
C GLY A 754 -19.97 -0.92 33.43
N GLU A 755 -20.98 -1.56 34.02
CA GLU A 755 -20.75 -2.65 34.98
C GLU A 755 -20.24 -3.94 34.33
N TYR A 756 -20.46 -4.12 33.03
CA TYR A 756 -20.11 -5.32 32.27
C TYR A 756 -18.60 -5.57 32.07
N GLU A 757 -17.71 -4.72 32.60
CA GLU A 757 -16.28 -5.04 32.75
C GLU A 757 -15.97 -5.82 34.04
N ASN A 758 -16.88 -5.76 35.01
CA ASN A 758 -16.67 -6.24 36.38
C ASN A 758 -17.27 -7.63 36.57
N THR A 759 -16.70 -8.40 37.48
CA THR A 759 -17.25 -9.70 37.88
C THR A 759 -18.14 -9.49 39.12
N PHE A 760 -19.37 -10.01 39.07
CA PHE A 760 -20.31 -10.00 40.19
C PHE A 760 -20.64 -11.43 40.63
N CYS A 761 -20.98 -11.61 41.90
CA CYS A 761 -21.43 -12.89 42.41
C CYS A 761 -22.85 -13.20 41.89
N PRO A 762 -23.08 -14.34 41.20
CA PRO A 762 -24.41 -14.64 40.64
C PRO A 762 -25.48 -14.87 41.71
N SER A 763 -25.09 -15.17 42.96
CA SER A 763 -26.05 -15.46 44.05
C SER A 763 -26.47 -14.23 44.85
N CYS A 764 -25.61 -13.22 45.00
CA CYS A 764 -25.90 -12.05 45.85
C CYS A 764 -25.56 -10.70 45.22
N ASN A 765 -25.14 -10.71 43.96
CA ASN A 765 -24.72 -9.53 43.18
C ASN A 765 -23.60 -8.70 43.81
N HIS A 766 -22.85 -9.24 44.77
CA HIS A 766 -21.69 -8.57 45.33
C HIS A 766 -20.60 -8.44 44.26
N LYS A 767 -20.04 -7.24 44.09
CA LYS A 767 -18.94 -7.02 43.15
C LYS A 767 -17.68 -7.73 43.63
N LEU A 768 -17.21 -8.68 42.84
CA LEU A 768 -16.08 -9.54 43.18
C LEU A 768 -14.78 -9.04 42.58
N ILE A 769 -14.81 -8.52 41.36
CA ILE A 769 -13.62 -7.99 40.68
C ILE A 769 -14.02 -6.71 39.96
N ALA A 770 -13.36 -5.61 40.30
CA ALA A 770 -13.51 -4.35 39.58
C ALA A 770 -12.45 -4.24 38.49
N ARG A 771 -12.83 -3.85 37.27
CA ARG A 771 -11.91 -3.68 36.14
C ARG A 771 -12.05 -2.33 35.47
N TYR A 772 -10.97 -1.93 34.79
CA TYR A 772 -10.97 -0.88 33.77
C TYR A 772 -10.20 -1.39 32.56
N GLY A 773 -10.92 -1.86 31.53
CA GLY A 773 -10.33 -2.61 30.43
C GLY A 773 -9.58 -3.86 30.93
N TYR A 774 -8.26 -3.89 30.72
CA TYR A 774 -7.38 -5.01 31.12
C TYR A 774 -6.68 -4.82 32.48
N VAL A 775 -7.11 -3.82 33.27
CA VAL A 775 -6.55 -3.53 34.59
C VAL A 775 -7.53 -3.98 35.68
N ILE A 776 -7.04 -4.75 36.65
CA ILE A 776 -7.80 -5.07 37.86
C ILE A 776 -7.65 -3.92 38.85
N LEU A 777 -8.77 -3.28 39.19
CA LEU A 777 -8.82 -2.18 40.16
C LEU A 777 -9.05 -2.69 41.59
N ASP A 778 -9.85 -3.74 41.74
CA ASP A 778 -10.16 -4.37 43.04
C ASP A 778 -10.44 -5.87 42.85
N TYR A 779 -10.13 -6.67 43.87
CA TYR A 779 -10.26 -8.13 43.86
C TYR A 779 -10.69 -8.67 45.23
N GLN A 780 -11.89 -9.24 45.28
CA GLN A 780 -12.59 -9.64 46.50
C GLN A 780 -12.92 -11.15 46.55
N ILE A 781 -12.62 -11.94 45.52
CA ILE A 781 -12.79 -13.41 45.60
C ILE A 781 -11.88 -13.96 46.70
N ALA A 782 -12.41 -14.79 47.60
CA ALA A 782 -11.63 -15.38 48.69
C ALA A 782 -10.64 -16.44 48.16
N ASP A 783 -9.61 -16.77 48.94
CA ASP A 783 -8.56 -17.71 48.51
C ASP A 783 -9.08 -19.15 48.28
N ASP A 784 -10.29 -19.46 48.77
CA ASP A 784 -11.02 -20.70 48.50
C ASP A 784 -11.93 -20.63 47.25
N GLY A 785 -11.87 -19.53 46.49
CA GLY A 785 -12.68 -19.30 45.30
C GLY A 785 -14.13 -18.87 45.57
N CYS A 786 -14.48 -18.57 46.82
CA CYS A 786 -15.86 -18.21 47.19
C CYS A 786 -16.10 -16.70 47.25
N CYS A 787 -17.37 -16.31 47.10
CA CYS A 787 -17.84 -14.96 47.39
C CYS A 787 -17.65 -14.65 48.89
N PRO A 788 -17.02 -13.52 49.26
CA PRO A 788 -16.81 -13.19 50.67
C PRO A 788 -18.13 -12.91 51.40
N ASN A 789 -19.15 -12.41 50.67
CA ASN A 789 -20.43 -11.96 51.20
C ASN A 789 -21.41 -13.11 51.46
N CYS A 790 -21.66 -13.99 50.49
CA CYS A 790 -22.65 -15.07 50.60
C CYS A 790 -22.06 -16.48 50.62
N LYS A 791 -20.73 -16.63 50.51
CA LYS A 791 -20.00 -17.92 50.48
C LYS A 791 -20.30 -18.83 49.29
N ALA A 792 -21.06 -18.38 48.30
CA ALA A 792 -21.22 -19.13 47.05
C ALA A 792 -19.86 -19.33 46.36
N ALA A 793 -19.58 -20.56 45.93
CA ALA A 793 -18.43 -20.85 45.09
C ALA A 793 -18.57 -20.10 43.75
N ILE A 794 -17.50 -19.44 43.31
CA ILE A 794 -17.51 -18.69 42.05
C ILE A 794 -16.81 -19.54 40.99
N PRO A 795 -17.49 -19.95 39.92
CA PRO A 795 -16.88 -20.73 38.85
C PRO A 795 -15.67 -20.01 38.26
N GLY A 796 -14.50 -20.66 38.28
CA GLY A 796 -13.26 -20.13 37.72
C GLY A 796 -12.02 -20.78 38.31
N ILE A 797 -10.85 -20.39 37.78
CA ILE A 797 -9.53 -20.76 38.26
C ILE A 797 -8.87 -19.50 38.83
N TRP A 798 -9.02 -19.33 40.14
CA TRP A 798 -8.69 -18.10 40.84
C TRP A 798 -7.28 -18.14 41.45
N PRO A 799 -6.48 -17.06 41.30
CA PRO A 799 -5.24 -16.90 42.04
C PRO A 799 -5.55 -16.54 43.49
N LYS A 800 -4.58 -16.74 44.38
CA LYS A 800 -4.69 -16.18 45.74
C LYS A 800 -4.72 -14.66 45.69
N ARG A 801 -5.42 -14.02 46.62
CA ARG A 801 -5.53 -12.54 46.65
C ARG A 801 -4.18 -11.84 46.61
N ALA A 802 -3.19 -12.39 47.31
CA ALA A 802 -1.83 -11.83 47.37
C ALA A 802 -1.07 -11.88 46.03
N GLU A 803 -1.52 -12.69 45.07
CA GLU A 803 -0.88 -12.86 43.76
C GLU A 803 -1.48 -11.97 42.68
N VAL A 804 -2.63 -11.33 42.95
CA VAL A 804 -3.33 -10.47 41.99
C VAL A 804 -2.64 -9.11 41.90
N ARG A 805 -2.21 -8.73 40.69
CA ARG A 805 -1.67 -7.40 40.43
C ARG A 805 -2.81 -6.40 40.28
N LEU A 806 -3.02 -5.59 41.31
CA LEU A 806 -3.91 -4.43 41.25
C LEU A 806 -3.22 -3.26 40.56
N GLY A 807 -4.01 -2.40 39.90
CA GLY A 807 -3.53 -1.19 39.25
C GLY A 807 -4.55 -0.06 39.30
N THR A 808 -4.22 1.04 38.65
CA THR A 808 -5.09 2.21 38.50
C THR A 808 -5.52 2.37 37.05
N THR A 809 -6.54 3.20 36.80
CA THR A 809 -6.97 3.52 35.43
C THR A 809 -5.83 4.10 34.57
N GLY A 810 -4.87 4.80 35.19
CA GLY A 810 -3.67 5.32 34.53
C GLY A 810 -2.67 4.25 34.05
N ASP A 811 -2.76 3.03 34.58
CA ASP A 811 -1.87 1.93 34.19
C ASP A 811 -2.31 1.20 32.92
N LEU A 812 -3.45 1.56 32.33
CA LEU A 812 -3.96 0.98 31.09
C LEU A 812 -2.89 1.00 29.98
N TYR A 813 -2.20 2.14 29.81
CA TYR A 813 -1.13 2.30 28.81
C TYR A 813 0.18 1.60 29.18
N ARG A 814 0.39 1.24 30.46
CA ARG A 814 1.58 0.50 30.94
C ARG A 814 1.41 -1.02 30.83
N ARG A 815 0.17 -1.47 30.65
CA ARG A 815 -0.21 -2.87 30.39
C ARG A 815 -0.47 -3.15 28.90
N VAL A 816 -0.03 -2.27 27.99
CA VAL A 816 -0.04 -2.49 26.52
C VAL A 816 0.89 -3.62 26.10
N PRO A 817 0.68 -4.22 24.91
CA PRO A 817 1.49 -5.33 24.44
C PRO A 817 2.98 -5.03 24.39
N ARG A 818 3.76 -5.93 25.02
CA ARG A 818 5.22 -5.82 25.07
C ARG A 818 5.80 -6.86 24.12
N ARG A 819 6.44 -6.38 23.05
CA ARG A 819 7.24 -7.25 22.18
C ARG A 819 8.33 -7.87 23.03
N VAL A 820 8.35 -9.19 23.05
CA VAL A 820 9.47 -9.95 23.56
C VAL A 820 10.63 -9.70 22.58
N ARG A 821 11.70 -9.06 23.08
CA ARG A 821 12.92 -8.80 22.29
C ARG A 821 13.89 -9.95 22.41
#